data_AF-A0A517Q7M4-F1
#
_entry.id   AF-A0A517Q7M4-F1
#
_cell.length_a   1.000
_cell.length_b   1.000
_cell.length_c   1.000
_cell.angle_alpha   90.00
_cell.angle_beta   90.00
_cell.angle_gamma   90.00
#
_symmetry.space_group_name_H-M   'P 1'
#
loop_
_entity.id
_entity.type
_entity.pdbx_description
1 polymer ?
#
loop_
_entity_poly.entity_id
_entity_poly.type
_entity_poly.pdbx_seq_one_letter_code
_entity_poly.pdbx_strand_id
1 'polypeptide(L)'
;MRNSQTRFAALSRLKQRIHQSLFARPRRRAAARAHQIRTQPARCQIEFLEERTLLTAAFSELTNPNPNIDTDFGDSVVTLSTGNIVVTDPSYNSGSGAVYLFNGESGELISTLTGGSYEQIGSGGVTALPNGNFLVSSPKWRNGGTGGDIGAVTFGNGVTGVSGVVSVANSLVGASAGDGNVGSRVFVLANGNYVVCNPYWDNGATANVGAVTFGDATTGVTGVISPANSLIGASTGDSIGFNYGNELGLKLLTNGNYLVGSPFWDNGSSDDAGALTWGNGNTGTTGVVSAANSLVGSTADDLVGDFINGDVNITLLNNGNYVLCSPGWDNGSLTDAGAVTFGDGTVGVFGEISSANSLVGTTAGDKLGYFHPTTSSVTELTNGNYVVTTPYWDNGTIVDAGAVTLGNGTTGVSGEISATISLVGMTKSDKLGFIDNTTNGVTALSNGNYVVSSPGWNNGSLTDAGAATFGNGTTGVSGVITADNSLVGLTRLDLVGVAGVTALSNGNYVVSSPAWSDDSELGVGAVTFGNGTTGITGGISADNSLVGSGNADNVGIGGVVALPNGNYVAISSNWSFKKGAVTFGDGTSGMTGILSAGNSLVGTENYSYVGLDGVTVLANGNYVVVSSSWGDASFNKLGAVTWGSGTAGVSGAISASNSYVGGKGYDKVGSQGVVALTNGNYVVSSPDWDNGTIIDAGAVTFGDGSNGNSGLVSSTNSLVGSTVDDQLGYSDFNLTAVTALSNGNYVVANPLWDNGAITDAGAVTFGDGTTGISGVITKDNSLVGAHSDDQVGKYRTGVSGVFALPNGNYLVRSSDWDNGSINDGDGVTFGDGTTGVSGFLTSSNSVASMQGGEFLYQPRAG
;
A
#
# COMPACT_ATOMS: atom_id res chain seq x y z
N MET A 1 16.06 -29.11 43.87
CA MET A 1 17.14 -29.57 42.96
C MET A 1 16.83 -30.84 42.14
N ARG A 2 15.66 -31.49 42.21
CA ARG A 2 15.25 -32.52 41.21
C ARG A 2 14.06 -32.13 40.31
N ASN A 3 13.35 -31.04 40.63
CA ASN A 3 12.24 -30.52 39.81
C ASN A 3 12.65 -29.43 38.80
N SER A 4 13.90 -28.95 38.86
CA SER A 4 14.45 -27.95 37.93
C SER A 4 15.09 -28.58 36.69
N GLN A 5 15.58 -29.82 36.76
CA GLN A 5 16.18 -30.53 35.63
C GLN A 5 15.15 -31.12 34.65
N THR A 6 13.97 -31.55 35.14
CA THR A 6 12.87 -32.04 34.30
C THR A 6 12.12 -30.91 33.56
N ARG A 7 12.05 -29.71 34.14
CA ARG A 7 11.50 -28.52 33.45
C ARG A 7 12.44 -27.98 32.37
N PHE A 8 13.76 -28.06 32.57
CA PHE A 8 14.74 -27.67 31.56
C PHE A 8 14.78 -28.64 30.36
N ALA A 9 14.62 -29.95 30.61
CA ALA A 9 14.52 -30.95 29.55
C ALA A 9 13.18 -30.92 28.78
N ALA A 10 12.10 -30.45 29.41
CA ALA A 10 10.81 -30.24 28.74
C ALA A 10 10.79 -28.95 27.90
N LEU A 11 11.45 -27.88 28.36
CA LEU A 11 11.59 -26.62 27.61
C LEU A 11 12.57 -26.73 26.44
N SER A 12 13.65 -27.53 26.55
CA SER A 12 14.54 -27.78 25.40
C SER A 12 13.86 -28.62 24.32
N ARG A 13 13.03 -29.61 24.71
CA ARG A 13 12.22 -30.42 23.76
C ARG A 13 11.06 -29.64 23.13
N LEU A 14 10.54 -28.61 23.80
CA LEU A 14 9.49 -27.74 23.26
C LEU A 14 10.08 -26.70 22.29
N LYS A 15 11.26 -26.14 22.58
CA LYS A 15 12.00 -25.28 21.63
C LYS A 15 12.45 -26.04 20.38
N GLN A 16 12.89 -27.29 20.52
CA GLN A 16 13.28 -28.12 19.37
C GLN A 16 12.09 -28.52 18.49
N ARG A 17 10.87 -28.67 19.05
CA ARG A 17 9.64 -28.93 18.28
C ARG A 17 9.05 -27.70 17.60
N ILE A 18 9.25 -26.50 18.15
CA ILE A 18 8.80 -25.25 17.54
C ILE A 18 9.76 -24.81 16.42
N HIS A 19 11.07 -25.05 16.57
CA HIS A 19 12.05 -24.84 15.48
C HIS A 19 11.83 -25.81 14.31
N GLN A 20 11.51 -27.08 14.59
CA GLN A 20 11.20 -28.06 13.53
C GLN A 20 9.82 -27.90 12.89
N SER A 21 8.87 -27.16 13.50
CA SER A 21 7.53 -26.95 12.91
C SER A 21 7.42 -25.71 12.04
N LEU A 22 8.31 -24.72 12.23
CA LEU A 22 8.40 -23.53 11.38
C LEU A 22 9.20 -23.77 10.09
N PHE A 23 10.05 -24.80 10.07
CA PHE A 23 10.84 -25.24 8.92
C PHE A 23 10.59 -26.72 8.56
N ALA A 24 9.38 -27.22 8.81
CA ALA A 24 9.01 -28.58 8.43
C ALA A 24 8.89 -28.68 6.91
N ARG A 25 9.78 -29.47 6.29
CA ARG A 25 9.72 -29.99 4.91
C ARG A 25 8.30 -29.96 4.31
N PRO A 26 8.07 -29.38 3.12
CA PRO A 26 6.89 -29.70 2.35
C PRO A 26 6.97 -31.19 2.00
N ARG A 27 6.17 -32.02 2.67
CA ARG A 27 5.96 -33.39 2.24
C ARG A 27 5.40 -33.34 0.82
N ARG A 28 6.15 -33.87 -0.15
CA ARG A 28 5.66 -34.25 -1.49
C ARG A 28 4.27 -34.88 -1.36
N ARG A 29 3.22 -34.11 -1.62
CA ARG A 29 1.83 -34.59 -1.65
C ARG A 29 1.27 -34.27 -3.02
N ALA A 30 0.99 -35.36 -3.74
CA ALA A 30 0.22 -35.36 -4.97
C ALA A 30 -1.06 -34.53 -4.79
N ALA A 31 -1.29 -33.60 -5.73
CA ALA A 31 -2.41 -32.70 -5.74
C ALA A 31 -3.75 -33.47 -5.75
N ALA A 32 -4.52 -33.34 -4.68
CA ALA A 32 -5.93 -33.71 -4.66
C ALA A 32 -6.76 -32.52 -5.19
N ARG A 33 -7.64 -32.80 -6.16
CA ARG A 33 -8.55 -31.86 -6.81
C ARG A 33 -9.29 -30.97 -5.80
N ALA A 34 -8.99 -29.68 -5.80
CA ALA A 34 -9.86 -28.65 -5.26
C ALA A 34 -10.63 -28.01 -6.42
N HIS A 35 -11.94 -28.17 -6.41
CA HIS A 35 -12.84 -27.43 -7.30
C HIS A 35 -13.01 -26.03 -6.67
N GLN A 36 -12.42 -25.00 -7.29
CA GLN A 36 -12.64 -23.61 -6.90
C GLN A 36 -13.12 -22.81 -8.09
N ILE A 37 -14.17 -22.05 -7.80
CA ILE A 37 -14.99 -21.23 -8.69
C ILE A 37 -14.15 -20.04 -9.17
N ARG A 38 -14.10 -19.81 -10.49
CA ARG A 38 -13.43 -18.68 -11.15
C ARG A 38 -14.04 -17.35 -10.67
N THR A 39 -13.25 -16.51 -10.02
CA THR A 39 -13.49 -15.06 -9.97
C THR A 39 -12.41 -14.37 -10.81
N GLN A 40 -12.82 -13.68 -11.87
CA GLN A 40 -11.93 -12.87 -12.70
C GLN A 40 -11.63 -11.53 -11.99
N PRO A 41 -10.42 -10.97 -12.10
CA PRO A 41 -10.14 -9.62 -11.64
C PRO A 41 -10.62 -8.60 -12.68
N ALA A 42 -11.67 -7.86 -12.36
CA ALA A 42 -12.11 -6.71 -13.15
C ALA A 42 -11.12 -5.54 -12.95
N ARG A 43 -10.18 -5.34 -13.88
CA ARG A 43 -9.52 -4.04 -14.06
C ARG A 43 -10.41 -3.18 -14.96
N CYS A 44 -11.28 -2.38 -14.36
CA CYS A 44 -12.01 -1.34 -15.07
C CYS A 44 -11.06 -0.16 -15.29
N GLN A 45 -10.54 0.00 -16.50
CA GLN A 45 -9.98 1.28 -16.95
C GLN A 45 -11.15 2.18 -17.35
N ILE A 46 -11.36 3.27 -16.60
CA ILE A 46 -12.27 4.34 -16.97
C ILE A 46 -11.50 5.26 -17.93
N GLU A 47 -11.76 5.17 -19.23
CA GLU A 47 -11.37 6.23 -20.17
C GLU A 47 -12.40 7.36 -20.12
N PHE A 48 -11.92 8.60 -20.01
CA PHE A 48 -12.75 9.80 -19.97
C PHE A 48 -13.38 10.09 -21.34
N LEU A 49 -14.71 10.23 -21.36
CA LEU A 49 -15.52 10.64 -22.51
C LEU A 49 -15.56 12.17 -22.61
N GLU A 50 -14.55 12.78 -23.23
CA GLU A 50 -14.68 14.16 -23.70
C GLU A 50 -14.45 14.23 -25.23
N GLU A 51 -15.47 14.76 -25.90
CA GLU A 51 -15.53 15.17 -27.31
C GLU A 51 -15.17 14.12 -28.39
N ARG A 52 -16.08 13.17 -28.62
CA ARG A 52 -16.29 12.65 -29.98
C ARG A 52 -17.65 13.07 -30.49
N THR A 53 -17.65 13.99 -31.45
CA THR A 53 -18.67 13.97 -32.50
C THR A 53 -18.72 12.53 -33.01
N LEU A 54 -19.89 11.88 -32.88
CA LEU A 54 -20.12 10.51 -33.33
C LEU A 54 -19.94 10.44 -34.86
N LEU A 55 -18.70 10.27 -35.33
CA LEU A 55 -18.46 9.46 -36.49
C LEU A 55 -18.81 8.04 -36.07
N THR A 56 -19.98 7.58 -36.52
CA THR A 56 -20.36 6.18 -36.50
C THR A 56 -19.35 5.42 -37.37
N ALA A 57 -18.20 5.05 -36.80
CA ALA A 57 -17.38 3.99 -37.36
C ALA A 57 -18.24 2.73 -37.23
N ALA A 58 -18.79 2.28 -38.35
CA ALA A 58 -19.40 0.97 -38.43
C ALA A 58 -18.30 -0.04 -38.05
N PHE A 59 -18.32 -0.58 -36.84
CA PHE A 59 -17.54 -1.77 -36.55
C PHE A 59 -18.04 -2.85 -37.49
N SER A 60 -17.20 -3.27 -38.43
CA SER A 60 -17.41 -4.46 -39.23
C SER A 60 -17.44 -5.65 -38.26
N GLU A 61 -18.54 -6.40 -38.27
CA GLU A 61 -18.68 -7.61 -37.45
C GLU A 61 -17.56 -8.60 -37.84
N LEU A 62 -16.70 -8.97 -36.89
CA LEU A 62 -15.66 -9.97 -37.13
C LEU A 62 -16.33 -11.32 -37.39
N THR A 63 -16.29 -11.76 -38.64
CA THR A 63 -16.91 -13.02 -39.04
C THR A 63 -15.97 -14.17 -38.71
N ASN A 64 -16.45 -15.17 -37.96
CA ASN A 64 -15.70 -16.40 -37.73
C ASN A 64 -15.32 -17.03 -39.09
N PRO A 65 -14.03 -17.19 -39.42
CA PRO A 65 -13.61 -17.76 -40.69
C PRO A 65 -14.00 -19.24 -40.88
N ASN A 66 -14.32 -19.95 -39.79
CA ASN A 66 -14.81 -21.32 -39.81
C ASN A 66 -16.03 -21.49 -38.88
N PRO A 67 -17.21 -21.04 -39.31
CA PRO A 67 -18.42 -21.17 -38.52
C PRO A 67 -18.88 -22.64 -38.49
N ASN A 68 -18.80 -23.26 -37.32
CA ASN A 68 -19.34 -24.60 -37.04
C ASN A 68 -19.97 -24.63 -35.63
N ILE A 69 -20.60 -25.74 -35.24
CA ILE A 69 -21.28 -25.84 -33.94
C ILE A 69 -20.32 -26.12 -32.75
N ASP A 70 -19.08 -26.49 -33.05
CA ASP A 70 -18.05 -26.93 -32.09
C ASP A 70 -16.83 -25.97 -32.13
N THR A 71 -17.08 -24.66 -32.20
CA THR A 71 -16.07 -23.58 -32.23
C THR A 71 -16.14 -22.76 -30.94
N ASP A 72 -14.96 -22.38 -30.43
CA ASP A 72 -14.78 -21.47 -29.30
C ASP A 72 -14.26 -20.11 -29.79
N PHE A 73 -14.68 -19.67 -30.98
CA PHE A 73 -14.28 -18.39 -31.56
C PHE A 73 -14.59 -17.23 -30.61
N GLY A 74 -13.56 -16.49 -30.24
CA GLY A 74 -13.66 -15.41 -29.26
C GLY A 74 -13.29 -15.81 -27.83
N ASP A 75 -12.74 -17.01 -27.59
CA ASP A 75 -12.26 -17.43 -26.26
C ASP A 75 -11.26 -16.44 -25.64
N SER A 76 -10.42 -15.85 -26.50
CA SER A 76 -9.59 -14.68 -26.19
C SER A 76 -9.64 -13.70 -27.37
N VAL A 77 -9.94 -12.43 -27.07
CA VAL A 77 -9.97 -11.32 -28.02
C VAL A 77 -9.08 -10.20 -27.48
N VAL A 78 -8.07 -9.82 -28.26
CA VAL A 78 -7.08 -8.80 -27.85
C VAL A 78 -6.88 -7.78 -28.97
N THR A 79 -7.16 -6.52 -28.68
CA THR A 79 -6.86 -5.40 -29.57
C THR A 79 -5.40 -4.96 -29.39
N LEU A 80 -4.68 -4.80 -30.49
CA LEU A 80 -3.28 -4.40 -30.51
C LEU A 80 -3.16 -2.88 -30.72
N SER A 81 -2.02 -2.30 -30.33
CA SER A 81 -1.74 -0.87 -30.59
C SER A 81 -1.61 -0.54 -32.09
N THR A 82 -1.48 -1.55 -32.95
CA THR A 82 -1.58 -1.40 -34.42
C THR A 82 -3.00 -1.14 -34.91
N GLY A 83 -4.02 -1.29 -34.06
CA GLY A 83 -5.42 -1.25 -34.44
C GLY A 83 -5.96 -2.60 -34.94
N ASN A 84 -5.11 -3.63 -35.08
CA ASN A 84 -5.54 -4.98 -35.44
C ASN A 84 -6.05 -5.77 -34.22
N ILE A 85 -6.83 -6.82 -34.46
CA ILE A 85 -7.48 -7.62 -33.43
C ILE A 85 -7.05 -9.08 -33.54
N VAL A 86 -6.56 -9.67 -32.46
CA VAL A 86 -6.24 -11.11 -32.38
C VAL A 86 -7.40 -11.84 -31.72
N VAL A 87 -7.87 -12.92 -32.34
CA VAL A 87 -8.98 -13.74 -31.85
C VAL A 87 -8.57 -15.21 -31.84
N THR A 88 -8.85 -15.91 -30.74
CA THR A 88 -8.58 -17.36 -30.61
C THR A 88 -9.86 -18.18 -30.75
N ASP A 89 -9.70 -19.41 -31.24
CA ASP A 89 -10.71 -20.46 -31.33
C ASP A 89 -10.07 -21.82 -30.98
N PRO A 90 -9.91 -22.15 -29.69
CA PRO A 90 -9.24 -23.38 -29.27
C PRO A 90 -9.94 -24.68 -29.71
N SER A 91 -11.26 -24.66 -29.94
CA SER A 91 -12.02 -25.84 -30.37
C SER A 91 -12.06 -26.06 -31.89
N TYR A 92 -11.52 -25.11 -32.68
CA TYR A 92 -11.38 -25.20 -34.13
C TYR A 92 -10.96 -26.60 -34.61
N ASN A 93 -11.69 -27.14 -35.61
CA ASN A 93 -11.37 -28.38 -36.31
C ASN A 93 -11.07 -29.55 -35.36
N SER A 94 -12.07 -29.93 -34.56
CA SER A 94 -11.96 -31.00 -33.56
C SER A 94 -10.86 -30.75 -32.52
N GLY A 95 -10.80 -29.52 -32.01
CA GLY A 95 -9.83 -29.12 -30.99
C GLY A 95 -8.40 -28.98 -31.51
N SER A 96 -8.19 -28.83 -32.82
CA SER A 96 -6.87 -28.46 -33.34
C SER A 96 -6.47 -27.05 -32.88
N GLY A 97 -7.46 -26.17 -32.74
CA GLY A 97 -7.30 -24.78 -32.32
C GLY A 97 -6.77 -23.88 -33.43
N ALA A 98 -7.23 -22.64 -33.43
CA ALA A 98 -6.83 -21.60 -34.36
C ALA A 98 -6.69 -20.24 -33.69
N VAL A 99 -5.80 -19.41 -34.22
CA VAL A 99 -5.66 -17.99 -33.85
C VAL A 99 -5.64 -17.15 -35.10
N TYR A 100 -6.50 -16.14 -35.12
CA TYR A 100 -6.75 -15.26 -36.24
C TYR A 100 -6.27 -13.85 -35.91
N LEU A 101 -5.61 -13.21 -36.87
CA LEU A 101 -5.37 -11.77 -36.83
C LEU A 101 -6.31 -11.10 -37.82
N PHE A 102 -7.08 -10.13 -37.37
CA PHE A 102 -7.98 -9.33 -38.19
C PHE A 102 -7.51 -7.88 -38.27
N ASN A 103 -7.81 -7.24 -39.40
CA ASN A 103 -7.75 -5.79 -39.51
C ASN A 103 -8.90 -5.20 -38.67
N GLY A 104 -8.60 -4.35 -37.68
CA GLY A 104 -9.64 -3.82 -36.80
C GLY A 104 -10.48 -2.68 -37.39
N GLU A 105 -10.11 -2.16 -38.57
CA GLU A 105 -10.91 -1.18 -39.32
C GLU A 105 -11.81 -1.88 -40.35
N SER A 106 -11.26 -2.78 -41.16
CA SER A 106 -12.01 -3.45 -42.24
C SER A 106 -12.69 -4.76 -41.82
N GLY A 107 -12.25 -5.38 -40.73
CA GLY A 107 -12.70 -6.71 -40.30
C GLY A 107 -12.13 -7.86 -41.15
N GLU A 108 -11.23 -7.57 -42.08
CA GLU A 108 -10.62 -8.57 -42.96
C GLU A 108 -9.61 -9.45 -42.22
N LEU A 109 -9.59 -10.74 -42.54
CA LEU A 109 -8.63 -11.70 -41.99
C LEU A 109 -7.23 -11.47 -42.59
N ILE A 110 -6.24 -11.26 -41.73
CA ILE A 110 -4.83 -11.02 -42.09
C ILE A 110 -4.02 -12.31 -42.05
N SER A 111 -4.13 -13.10 -40.97
CA SER A 111 -3.31 -14.30 -40.76
C SER A 111 -4.05 -15.37 -39.97
N THR A 112 -3.60 -16.62 -40.06
CA THR A 112 -4.16 -17.74 -39.30
C THR A 112 -3.09 -18.74 -38.87
N LEU A 113 -2.94 -18.89 -37.55
CA LEU A 113 -2.13 -19.92 -36.90
C LEU A 113 -3.03 -21.09 -36.51
N THR A 114 -2.58 -22.33 -36.71
CA THR A 114 -3.37 -23.55 -36.44
C THR A 114 -2.53 -24.63 -35.76
N GLY A 115 -3.20 -25.61 -35.14
CA GLY A 115 -2.57 -26.83 -34.64
C GLY A 115 -2.87 -28.07 -35.50
N GLY A 116 -2.26 -29.18 -35.12
CA GLY A 116 -2.74 -30.52 -35.43
C GLY A 116 -3.90 -30.95 -34.52
N SER A 117 -4.42 -32.15 -34.70
CA SER A 117 -5.62 -32.62 -33.98
C SER A 117 -5.46 -32.61 -32.46
N TYR A 118 -6.44 -32.03 -31.76
CA TYR A 118 -6.54 -31.95 -30.29
C TYR A 118 -5.45 -31.12 -29.57
N GLU A 119 -4.74 -30.23 -30.29
CA GLU A 119 -3.68 -29.39 -29.72
C GLU A 119 -4.16 -28.06 -29.11
N GLN A 120 -5.39 -27.64 -29.40
CA GLN A 120 -6.07 -26.46 -28.85
C GLN A 120 -5.20 -25.19 -28.87
N ILE A 121 -4.61 -24.87 -30.02
CA ILE A 121 -3.80 -23.65 -30.18
C ILE A 121 -4.58 -22.41 -29.70
N GLY A 122 -3.91 -21.56 -28.93
CA GLY A 122 -4.49 -20.35 -28.36
C GLY A 122 -5.24 -20.55 -27.05
N SER A 123 -5.37 -21.78 -26.53
CA SER A 123 -6.10 -22.04 -25.28
C SER A 123 -5.50 -21.40 -24.01
N GLY A 124 -4.28 -20.87 -24.10
CA GLY A 124 -3.63 -20.10 -23.04
C GLY A 124 -3.84 -18.58 -23.17
N GLY A 125 -4.57 -18.14 -24.20
CA GLY A 125 -4.84 -16.74 -24.51
C GLY A 125 -3.73 -16.04 -25.29
N VAL A 126 -3.93 -14.74 -25.49
CA VAL A 126 -3.03 -13.84 -26.23
C VAL A 126 -2.48 -12.76 -25.30
N THR A 127 -1.19 -12.49 -25.37
CA THR A 127 -0.54 -11.36 -24.69
C THR A 127 -0.13 -10.31 -25.73
N ALA A 128 -0.72 -9.12 -25.65
CA ALA A 128 -0.27 -7.98 -26.46
C ALA A 128 1.04 -7.41 -25.93
N LEU A 129 1.94 -7.06 -26.85
CA LEU A 129 3.20 -6.39 -26.57
C LEU A 129 3.06 -4.88 -26.84
N PRO A 130 3.76 -4.01 -26.08
CA PRO A 130 3.63 -2.55 -26.23
C PRO A 130 3.96 -2.04 -27.64
N ASN A 131 4.86 -2.73 -28.35
CA ASN A 131 5.25 -2.38 -29.72
C ASN A 131 4.23 -2.81 -30.79
N GLY A 132 3.08 -3.34 -30.37
CA GLY A 132 1.98 -3.75 -31.25
C GLY A 132 2.04 -5.20 -31.71
N ASN A 133 3.10 -5.95 -31.40
CA ASN A 133 3.17 -7.40 -31.64
C ASN A 133 2.41 -8.19 -30.57
N PHE A 134 2.35 -9.51 -30.69
CA PHE A 134 1.62 -10.36 -29.75
C PHE A 134 2.25 -11.75 -29.57
N LEU A 135 1.87 -12.41 -28.49
CA LEU A 135 2.26 -13.77 -28.16
C LEU A 135 1.01 -14.65 -27.98
N VAL A 136 1.07 -15.86 -28.52
CA VAL A 136 0.02 -16.87 -28.42
C VAL A 136 0.49 -18.00 -27.52
N SER A 137 -0.22 -18.21 -26.42
CA SER A 137 0.05 -19.30 -25.47
C SER A 137 -0.78 -20.53 -25.83
N SER A 138 -0.13 -21.66 -26.07
CA SER A 138 -0.75 -22.93 -26.46
C SER A 138 -0.29 -24.07 -25.55
N PRO A 139 -0.74 -24.10 -24.28
CA PRO A 139 -0.29 -25.07 -23.28
C PRO A 139 -0.59 -26.53 -23.66
N LYS A 140 -1.60 -26.78 -24.50
CA LYS A 140 -2.03 -28.13 -24.91
C LYS A 140 -1.38 -28.64 -26.18
N TRP A 141 -0.39 -27.92 -26.72
CA TRP A 141 0.30 -28.34 -27.93
C TRP A 141 1.10 -29.63 -27.71
N ARG A 142 1.11 -30.55 -28.70
CA ARG A 142 1.64 -31.93 -28.56
C ARG A 142 2.62 -32.34 -29.66
N ASN A 143 2.96 -31.45 -30.60
CA ASN A 143 3.80 -31.74 -31.76
C ASN A 143 3.33 -32.95 -32.59
N GLY A 144 2.02 -33.09 -32.77
CA GLY A 144 1.41 -34.22 -33.49
C GLY A 144 1.54 -35.59 -32.80
N GLY A 145 2.04 -35.64 -31.56
CA GLY A 145 2.23 -36.87 -30.79
C GLY A 145 1.09 -37.17 -29.82
N THR A 146 0.98 -38.44 -29.41
CA THR A 146 0.07 -38.89 -28.32
C THR A 146 0.74 -38.84 -26.94
N GLY A 147 1.94 -38.26 -26.84
CA GLY A 147 2.80 -38.33 -25.67
C GLY A 147 2.36 -37.48 -24.47
N GLY A 148 1.46 -36.52 -24.66
CA GLY A 148 1.04 -35.56 -23.63
C GLY A 148 1.22 -34.11 -24.08
N ASP A 149 0.76 -33.16 -23.27
CA ASP A 149 0.86 -31.73 -23.57
C ASP A 149 2.28 -31.23 -23.27
N ILE A 150 3.00 -30.77 -24.31
CA ILE A 150 4.37 -30.25 -24.19
C ILE A 150 4.43 -28.72 -24.29
N GLY A 151 3.35 -28.09 -24.76
CA GLY A 151 3.17 -26.64 -24.76
C GLY A 151 3.98 -25.88 -25.82
N ALA A 152 3.45 -24.74 -26.24
CA ALA A 152 4.13 -23.81 -27.15
C ALA A 152 3.76 -22.34 -26.86
N VAL A 153 4.72 -21.44 -27.07
CA VAL A 153 4.51 -19.98 -27.12
C VAL A 153 4.95 -19.49 -28.50
N THR A 154 4.03 -18.84 -29.22
CA THR A 154 4.26 -18.39 -30.60
C THR A 154 4.27 -16.88 -30.67
N PHE A 155 5.31 -16.31 -31.26
CA PHE A 155 5.39 -14.89 -31.55
C PHE A 155 4.63 -14.55 -32.84
N GLY A 156 3.83 -13.48 -32.80
CA GLY A 156 3.08 -12.96 -33.93
C GLY A 156 3.36 -11.47 -34.16
N ASN A 157 3.61 -11.12 -35.42
CA ASN A 157 3.77 -9.72 -35.81
C ASN A 157 2.40 -9.01 -35.83
N GLY A 158 2.28 -7.83 -35.23
CA GLY A 158 1.00 -7.13 -35.09
C GLY A 158 0.36 -6.64 -36.37
N VAL A 159 1.10 -6.63 -37.48
CA VAL A 159 0.67 -6.13 -38.79
C VAL A 159 0.47 -7.28 -39.77
N THR A 160 1.42 -8.22 -39.83
CA THR A 160 1.42 -9.34 -40.78
C THR A 160 0.96 -10.66 -40.18
N GLY A 161 0.91 -10.74 -38.85
CA GLY A 161 0.51 -11.91 -38.10
C GLY A 161 1.53 -13.05 -38.11
N VAL A 162 1.02 -14.26 -37.88
CA VAL A 162 1.79 -15.51 -37.98
C VAL A 162 0.86 -16.56 -38.58
N SER A 163 1.35 -17.27 -39.60
CA SER A 163 0.53 -18.21 -40.38
C SER A 163 1.12 -19.61 -40.41
N GLY A 164 0.25 -20.61 -40.52
CA GLY A 164 0.62 -22.02 -40.68
C GLY A 164 0.36 -22.85 -39.42
N VAL A 165 1.01 -24.01 -39.34
CA VAL A 165 0.89 -24.93 -38.20
C VAL A 165 1.96 -24.60 -37.16
N VAL A 166 1.63 -24.66 -35.87
CA VAL A 166 2.58 -24.53 -34.77
C VAL A 166 3.66 -25.62 -34.86
N SER A 167 4.92 -25.23 -34.73
CA SER A 167 6.10 -26.11 -34.86
C SER A 167 7.31 -25.53 -34.12
N VAL A 168 8.38 -26.32 -34.02
CA VAL A 168 9.66 -25.84 -33.46
C VAL A 168 10.29 -24.69 -34.25
N ALA A 169 9.86 -24.45 -35.50
CA ALA A 169 10.45 -23.43 -36.37
C ALA A 169 9.87 -22.03 -36.12
N ASN A 170 8.61 -21.95 -35.66
CA ASN A 170 7.89 -20.69 -35.43
C ASN A 170 7.49 -20.47 -33.96
N SER A 171 7.74 -21.44 -33.08
CA SER A 171 7.35 -21.36 -31.68
C SER A 171 8.47 -21.81 -30.75
N LEU A 172 8.49 -21.25 -29.55
CA LEU A 172 9.23 -21.80 -28.41
C LEU A 172 8.42 -22.95 -27.83
N VAL A 173 9.02 -24.13 -27.68
CA VAL A 173 8.29 -25.35 -27.29
C VAL A 173 8.96 -26.13 -26.18
N GLY A 174 8.15 -26.85 -25.39
CA GLY A 174 8.65 -27.89 -24.50
C GLY A 174 9.15 -29.13 -25.24
N ALA A 175 9.68 -30.10 -24.49
CA ALA A 175 10.27 -31.32 -25.02
C ALA A 175 9.60 -32.59 -24.47
N SER A 176 8.96 -32.50 -23.30
CA SER A 176 8.50 -33.61 -22.49
C SER A 176 7.02 -33.49 -22.14
N ALA A 177 6.38 -34.64 -21.95
CA ALA A 177 4.97 -34.72 -21.59
C ALA A 177 4.70 -34.07 -20.23
N GLY A 178 3.87 -33.04 -20.19
CA GLY A 178 3.55 -32.30 -18.97
C GLY A 178 4.16 -30.89 -18.94
N ASP A 179 5.17 -30.60 -19.77
CA ASP A 179 5.79 -29.27 -19.88
C ASP A 179 4.75 -28.17 -20.20
N GLY A 180 3.66 -28.53 -20.88
CA GLY A 180 2.59 -27.61 -21.22
C GLY A 180 1.50 -27.43 -20.15
N ASN A 181 1.40 -28.35 -19.18
CA ASN A 181 0.20 -28.45 -18.33
C ASN A 181 0.15 -27.47 -17.14
N VAL A 182 1.21 -26.72 -16.85
CA VAL A 182 1.24 -25.80 -15.68
C VAL A 182 2.15 -24.57 -15.85
N GLY A 183 2.92 -24.40 -16.94
CA GLY A 183 4.11 -23.54 -16.89
C GLY A 183 4.50 -22.81 -18.17
N SER A 184 3.67 -21.99 -18.78
CA SER A 184 4.23 -20.98 -19.70
C SER A 184 3.59 -19.65 -19.41
N ARG A 185 4.18 -18.95 -18.44
CA ARG A 185 3.78 -17.60 -18.07
C ARG A 185 4.63 -16.62 -18.86
N VAL A 186 3.97 -15.70 -19.52
CA VAL A 186 4.60 -14.62 -20.27
C VAL A 186 4.62 -13.38 -19.39
N PHE A 187 5.78 -12.77 -19.23
CA PHE A 187 5.98 -11.50 -18.55
C PHE A 187 6.46 -10.47 -19.55
N VAL A 188 5.72 -9.36 -19.68
CA VAL A 188 6.13 -8.22 -20.51
C VAL A 188 7.02 -7.32 -19.67
N LEU A 189 8.23 -7.06 -20.16
CA LEU A 189 9.24 -6.21 -19.53
C LEU A 189 8.93 -4.73 -19.80
N ALA A 190 9.46 -3.84 -18.96
CA ALA A 190 9.26 -2.39 -19.11
C ALA A 190 9.80 -1.83 -20.45
N ASN A 191 10.81 -2.49 -21.03
CA ASN A 191 11.35 -2.13 -22.34
C ASN A 191 10.55 -2.72 -23.53
N GLY A 192 9.46 -3.43 -23.26
CA GLY A 192 8.58 -4.03 -24.26
C GLY A 192 8.93 -5.46 -24.68
N ASN A 193 10.13 -5.97 -24.34
CA ASN A 193 10.50 -7.38 -24.52
C ASN A 193 9.73 -8.29 -23.56
N TYR A 194 9.94 -9.60 -23.64
CA TYR A 194 9.21 -10.55 -22.80
C TYR A 194 10.07 -11.69 -22.28
N VAL A 195 9.56 -12.35 -21.24
CA VAL A 195 10.15 -13.54 -20.64
C VAL A 195 9.08 -14.63 -20.53
N VAL A 196 9.42 -15.85 -20.95
CA VAL A 196 8.58 -17.04 -20.82
C VAL A 196 9.14 -17.92 -19.71
N CYS A 197 8.32 -18.19 -18.70
CA CYS A 197 8.72 -19.00 -17.54
C CYS A 197 7.96 -20.31 -17.50
N ASN A 198 8.73 -21.40 -17.43
CA ASN A 198 8.27 -22.76 -17.29
C ASN A 198 8.97 -23.47 -16.12
N PRO A 199 8.55 -23.21 -14.87
CA PRO A 199 9.22 -23.79 -13.70
C PRO A 199 9.08 -25.31 -13.61
N TYR A 200 8.17 -25.94 -14.35
CA TYR A 200 7.96 -27.39 -14.33
C TYR A 200 8.47 -28.08 -15.60
N TRP A 201 9.31 -27.39 -16.38
CA TRP A 201 9.92 -27.97 -17.58
C TRP A 201 10.86 -29.13 -17.23
N ASP A 202 10.76 -30.23 -17.98
CA ASP A 202 11.62 -31.41 -17.83
C ASP A 202 12.77 -31.41 -18.87
N ASN A 203 14.01 -31.60 -18.41
CA ASN A 203 15.16 -31.81 -19.30
C ASN A 203 15.38 -33.29 -19.56
N GLY A 204 14.63 -33.84 -20.52
CA GLY A 204 14.65 -35.27 -20.83
C GLY A 204 14.13 -36.11 -19.68
N ALA A 205 14.99 -36.91 -19.03
CA ALA A 205 14.59 -37.74 -17.90
C ALA A 205 14.64 -37.02 -16.54
N THR A 206 15.22 -35.82 -16.49
CA THR A 206 15.31 -35.03 -15.26
C THR A 206 14.08 -34.15 -15.14
N ALA A 207 13.21 -34.49 -14.19
CA ALA A 207 11.90 -33.85 -14.06
C ALA A 207 11.96 -32.51 -13.31
N ASN A 208 11.13 -31.55 -13.71
CA ASN A 208 10.95 -30.23 -13.12
C ASN A 208 12.29 -29.50 -12.87
N VAL A 209 13.19 -29.49 -13.86
CA VAL A 209 14.38 -28.65 -13.77
C VAL A 209 14.02 -27.17 -13.88
N GLY A 210 12.91 -26.87 -14.58
CA GLY A 210 12.45 -25.52 -14.84
C GLY A 210 13.29 -24.77 -15.89
N ALA A 211 12.66 -23.79 -16.53
CA ALA A 211 13.26 -22.99 -17.58
C ALA A 211 12.71 -21.56 -17.61
N VAL A 212 13.59 -20.58 -17.83
CA VAL A 212 13.22 -19.19 -18.08
C VAL A 212 13.87 -18.71 -19.38
N THR A 213 13.05 -18.24 -20.31
CA THR A 213 13.47 -17.91 -21.68
C THR A 213 13.18 -16.46 -21.99
N PHE A 214 14.19 -15.70 -22.37
CA PHE A 214 14.03 -14.35 -22.89
C PHE A 214 13.53 -14.37 -24.34
N GLY A 215 12.65 -13.45 -24.69
CA GLY A 215 12.18 -13.23 -26.05
C GLY A 215 12.22 -11.75 -26.43
N ASP A 216 12.82 -11.47 -27.59
CA ASP A 216 12.83 -10.14 -28.18
C ASP A 216 11.45 -9.83 -28.78
N ALA A 217 10.87 -8.68 -28.46
CA ALA A 217 9.52 -8.34 -28.89
C ALA A 217 9.40 -7.99 -30.38
N THR A 218 10.50 -7.93 -31.13
CA THR A 218 10.52 -7.66 -32.57
C THR A 218 10.70 -8.93 -33.40
N THR A 219 11.48 -9.89 -32.90
CA THR A 219 11.85 -11.10 -33.63
C THR A 219 11.29 -12.39 -33.00
N GLY A 220 10.92 -12.35 -31.73
CA GLY A 220 10.46 -13.50 -30.96
C GLY A 220 11.59 -14.46 -30.59
N VAL A 221 11.22 -15.61 -30.04
CA VAL A 221 12.12 -16.74 -29.76
C VAL A 221 11.44 -18.03 -30.21
N THR A 222 12.22 -18.94 -30.81
CA THR A 222 11.74 -20.23 -31.33
C THR A 222 12.69 -21.36 -30.99
N GLY A 223 12.25 -22.59 -31.21
CA GLY A 223 13.00 -23.82 -30.96
C GLY A 223 12.58 -24.53 -29.68
N VAL A 224 13.18 -25.69 -29.44
CA VAL A 224 12.98 -26.45 -28.20
C VAL A 224 13.72 -25.75 -27.07
N ILE A 225 13.10 -25.67 -25.89
CA ILE A 225 13.76 -25.16 -24.67
C ILE A 225 15.03 -25.97 -24.39
N SER A 226 16.14 -25.27 -24.15
CA SER A 226 17.47 -25.85 -23.92
C SER A 226 18.39 -24.85 -23.21
N PRO A 227 19.58 -25.27 -22.73
CA PRO A 227 20.56 -24.33 -22.20
C PRO A 227 21.04 -23.26 -23.19
N ALA A 228 20.81 -23.44 -24.50
CA ALA A 228 21.28 -22.51 -25.53
C ALA A 228 20.38 -21.27 -25.67
N ASN A 229 19.10 -21.38 -25.33
CA ASN A 229 18.11 -20.31 -25.44
C ASN A 229 17.45 -19.97 -24.11
N SER A 230 17.62 -20.79 -23.07
CA SER A 230 16.96 -20.64 -21.77
C SER A 230 17.95 -20.75 -20.61
N LEU A 231 17.63 -20.10 -19.50
CA LEU A 231 18.20 -20.39 -18.19
C LEU A 231 17.49 -21.62 -17.61
N ILE A 232 18.23 -22.67 -17.26
CA ILE A 232 17.65 -23.94 -16.77
C ILE A 232 18.36 -24.49 -15.54
N GLY A 233 17.69 -25.41 -14.84
CA GLY A 233 18.29 -26.24 -13.79
C GLY A 233 19.08 -27.43 -14.35
N ALA A 234 19.73 -28.17 -13.46
CA ALA A 234 20.45 -29.42 -13.72
C ALA A 234 19.90 -30.63 -12.95
N SER A 235 19.20 -30.41 -11.83
CA SER A 235 18.74 -31.43 -10.91
C SER A 235 17.21 -31.55 -10.88
N THR A 236 16.72 -32.70 -10.41
CA THR A 236 15.28 -32.97 -10.36
C THR A 236 14.62 -32.10 -9.30
N GLY A 237 13.74 -31.19 -9.71
CA GLY A 237 13.01 -30.31 -8.79
C GLY A 237 13.60 -28.91 -8.65
N ASP A 238 14.70 -28.59 -9.33
CA ASP A 238 15.31 -27.24 -9.34
C ASP A 238 14.28 -26.13 -9.60
N SER A 239 13.30 -26.43 -10.44
CA SER A 239 12.14 -25.60 -10.72
C SER A 239 12.47 -24.13 -11.01
N ILE A 240 13.47 -23.85 -11.85
CA ILE A 240 13.94 -22.49 -12.14
C ILE A 240 12.78 -21.54 -12.50
N GLY A 241 12.71 -20.39 -11.80
CA GLY A 241 11.62 -19.42 -11.95
C GLY A 241 10.33 -19.83 -11.22
N PHE A 242 10.45 -20.65 -10.17
CA PHE A 242 9.32 -21.10 -9.35
C PHE A 242 8.51 -19.91 -8.80
N ASN A 243 7.20 -20.11 -8.65
CA ASN A 243 6.31 -19.11 -8.10
C ASN A 243 5.28 -19.70 -7.13
N TYR A 244 4.92 -18.92 -6.11
CA TYR A 244 3.85 -19.28 -5.17
C TYR A 244 2.50 -18.78 -5.70
N GLY A 245 1.57 -19.71 -5.96
CA GLY A 245 0.20 -19.37 -6.37
C GLY A 245 0.15 -18.43 -7.59
N ASN A 246 -0.36 -17.21 -7.40
CA ASN A 246 -0.50 -16.20 -8.45
C ASN A 246 0.71 -15.25 -8.59
N GLU A 247 1.70 -15.32 -7.69
CA GLU A 247 2.87 -14.45 -7.71
C GLU A 247 3.75 -14.70 -8.94
N LEU A 248 4.62 -13.75 -9.28
CA LEU A 248 5.28 -13.71 -10.60
C LEU A 248 6.49 -14.67 -10.73
N GLY A 249 7.05 -15.20 -9.63
CA GLY A 249 8.31 -16.00 -9.66
C GLY A 249 9.55 -15.23 -10.16
N LEU A 250 9.32 -14.03 -10.68
CA LEU A 250 10.28 -13.07 -11.22
C LEU A 250 10.03 -11.72 -10.58
N LYS A 251 11.07 -10.90 -10.50
CA LYS A 251 10.97 -9.47 -10.21
C LYS A 251 11.39 -8.68 -11.44
N LEU A 252 10.53 -7.75 -11.86
CA LEU A 252 10.80 -6.88 -12.99
C LEU A 252 11.49 -5.62 -12.49
N LEU A 253 12.59 -5.23 -13.12
CA LEU A 253 13.31 -4.00 -12.82
C LEU A 253 12.80 -2.87 -13.73
N THR A 254 12.79 -1.65 -13.22
CA THR A 254 12.29 -0.46 -13.94
C THR A 254 13.12 -0.13 -15.18
N ASN A 255 14.39 -0.56 -15.20
CA ASN A 255 15.28 -0.43 -16.36
C ASN A 255 15.04 -1.48 -17.46
N GLY A 256 14.03 -2.34 -17.30
CA GLY A 256 13.68 -3.38 -18.27
C GLY A 256 14.42 -4.71 -18.08
N ASN A 257 15.35 -4.82 -17.13
CA ASN A 257 15.94 -6.09 -16.73
C ASN A 257 15.01 -6.87 -15.77
N TYR A 258 15.37 -8.09 -15.41
CA TYR A 258 14.55 -8.94 -14.55
C TYR A 258 15.40 -9.82 -13.64
N LEU A 259 14.80 -10.34 -12.57
CA LEU A 259 15.42 -11.26 -11.64
C LEU A 259 14.62 -12.55 -11.59
N VAL A 260 15.30 -13.69 -11.58
CA VAL A 260 14.72 -15.03 -11.52
C VAL A 260 15.05 -15.66 -10.18
N GLY A 261 14.02 -15.85 -9.35
CA GLY A 261 14.12 -16.57 -8.08
C GLY A 261 14.00 -18.08 -8.32
N SER A 262 14.93 -18.85 -7.76
CA SER A 262 14.97 -20.31 -7.90
C SER A 262 15.30 -20.95 -6.55
N PRO A 263 14.41 -20.84 -5.55
CA PRO A 263 14.70 -21.27 -4.18
C PRO A 263 14.97 -22.77 -4.05
N PHE A 264 14.46 -23.60 -4.97
CA PHE A 264 14.62 -25.05 -4.95
C PHE A 264 15.79 -25.56 -5.79
N TRP A 265 16.67 -24.67 -6.26
CA TRP A 265 17.84 -25.08 -7.04
C TRP A 265 18.87 -25.80 -6.18
N ASP A 266 19.34 -26.96 -6.64
CA ASP A 266 20.34 -27.77 -5.94
C ASP A 266 21.78 -27.35 -6.31
N ASN A 267 22.61 -27.05 -5.30
CA ASN A 267 24.05 -26.84 -5.50
C ASN A 267 24.81 -28.17 -5.36
N GLY A 268 24.82 -28.97 -6.44
CA GLY A 268 25.48 -30.27 -6.44
C GLY A 268 24.76 -31.29 -5.55
N SER A 269 25.24 -31.51 -4.33
CA SER A 269 24.60 -32.40 -3.34
C SER A 269 23.90 -31.65 -2.21
N SER A 270 23.92 -30.32 -2.24
CA SER A 270 23.18 -29.46 -1.31
C SER A 270 21.79 -29.20 -1.89
N ASP A 271 20.81 -29.99 -1.42
CA ASP A 271 19.41 -29.87 -1.84
C ASP A 271 18.85 -28.48 -1.49
N ASP A 272 18.10 -27.85 -2.40
CA ASP A 272 17.39 -26.59 -2.14
C ASP A 272 18.30 -25.44 -1.63
N ALA A 273 19.56 -25.39 -2.09
CA ALA A 273 20.49 -24.30 -1.78
C ALA A 273 20.00 -22.95 -2.34
N GLY A 274 19.25 -23.01 -3.44
CA GLY A 274 18.60 -21.89 -4.08
C GLY A 274 19.55 -20.99 -4.88
N ALA A 275 18.96 -20.18 -5.76
CA ALA A 275 19.65 -19.22 -6.60
C ALA A 275 18.79 -17.99 -6.92
N LEU A 276 19.47 -16.84 -7.05
CA LEU A 276 18.92 -15.64 -7.70
C LEU A 276 19.74 -15.35 -8.96
N THR A 277 19.08 -15.24 -10.11
CA THR A 277 19.74 -14.93 -11.39
C THR A 277 19.29 -13.58 -11.91
N TRP A 278 20.24 -12.72 -12.26
CA TRP A 278 19.94 -11.49 -13.00
C TRP A 278 19.81 -11.76 -14.50
N GLY A 279 18.75 -11.23 -15.10
CA GLY A 279 18.37 -11.37 -16.49
C GLY A 279 18.50 -10.06 -17.24
N ASN A 280 19.32 -10.03 -18.29
CA ASN A 280 19.42 -8.88 -19.18
C ASN A 280 18.14 -8.75 -20.03
N GLY A 281 17.45 -7.62 -19.96
CA GLY A 281 16.20 -7.37 -20.68
C GLY A 281 16.34 -7.17 -22.19
N ASN A 282 17.55 -7.14 -22.72
CA ASN A 282 17.85 -6.99 -24.15
C ASN A 282 18.38 -8.28 -24.78
N THR A 283 19.11 -9.12 -24.03
CA THR A 283 19.74 -10.33 -24.56
C THR A 283 19.34 -11.61 -23.85
N GLY A 284 18.69 -11.50 -22.69
CA GLY A 284 18.44 -12.61 -21.77
C GLY A 284 19.70 -13.10 -21.06
N THR A 285 19.47 -14.08 -20.18
CA THR A 285 20.51 -14.92 -19.56
C THR A 285 20.18 -16.38 -19.89
N THR A 286 21.17 -17.14 -20.33
CA THR A 286 21.01 -18.53 -20.77
C THR A 286 22.06 -19.44 -20.13
N GLY A 287 21.85 -20.75 -20.23
CA GLY A 287 22.73 -21.77 -19.68
C GLY A 287 22.16 -22.41 -18.42
N VAL A 288 22.95 -23.31 -17.83
CA VAL A 288 22.61 -23.96 -16.57
C VAL A 288 22.94 -23.01 -15.41
N VAL A 289 22.05 -22.91 -14.42
CA VAL A 289 22.27 -22.13 -13.19
C VAL A 289 23.52 -22.62 -12.45
N SER A 290 24.38 -21.69 -12.05
CA SER A 290 25.62 -21.94 -11.30
C SER A 290 26.13 -20.65 -10.64
N ALA A 291 27.15 -20.75 -9.79
CA ALA A 291 27.83 -19.58 -9.24
C ALA A 291 28.48 -18.65 -10.30
N ALA A 292 28.62 -19.09 -11.55
CA ALA A 292 29.18 -18.28 -12.63
C ALA A 292 28.19 -17.28 -13.26
N ASN A 293 26.88 -17.51 -13.12
CA ASN A 293 25.83 -16.67 -13.69
C ASN A 293 24.73 -16.28 -12.68
N SER A 294 24.74 -16.87 -11.48
CA SER A 294 23.74 -16.67 -10.44
C SER A 294 24.40 -16.45 -9.08
N LEU A 295 23.70 -15.73 -8.20
CA LEU A 295 24.00 -15.70 -6.78
C LEU A 295 23.39 -16.95 -6.14
N VAL A 296 24.18 -17.77 -5.47
CA VAL A 296 23.74 -19.10 -5.01
C VAL A 296 24.05 -19.36 -3.55
N GLY A 297 23.23 -20.22 -2.93
CA GLY A 297 23.53 -20.83 -1.63
C GLY A 297 24.63 -21.90 -1.74
N SER A 298 25.14 -22.31 -0.59
CA SER A 298 26.20 -23.34 -0.50
C SER A 298 25.77 -24.57 0.30
N THR A 299 24.71 -24.43 1.08
CA THR A 299 24.23 -25.41 2.06
C THR A 299 22.79 -25.80 1.75
N ALA A 300 22.39 -26.96 2.24
CA ALA A 300 21.04 -27.45 2.01
C ALA A 300 20.02 -26.57 2.73
N ASP A 301 18.86 -26.35 2.11
CA ASP A 301 17.78 -25.50 2.64
C ASP A 301 18.13 -23.99 2.80
N ASP A 302 19.20 -23.48 2.17
CA ASP A 302 19.53 -22.04 2.14
C ASP A 302 18.42 -21.21 1.46
N LEU A 303 17.73 -21.80 0.48
CA LEU A 303 16.60 -21.22 -0.25
C LEU A 303 16.89 -19.82 -0.84
N VAL A 304 18.10 -19.59 -1.36
CA VAL A 304 18.45 -18.30 -1.98
C VAL A 304 17.49 -17.99 -3.14
N GLY A 305 17.03 -16.73 -3.22
CA GLY A 305 16.05 -16.32 -4.22
C GLY A 305 14.60 -16.72 -3.91
N ASP A 306 14.28 -17.05 -2.65
CA ASP A 306 12.91 -17.30 -2.22
C ASP A 306 12.07 -16.02 -2.15
N PHE A 307 11.00 -15.99 -2.95
CA PHE A 307 10.02 -14.91 -3.02
C PHE A 307 8.70 -15.22 -2.30
N ILE A 308 8.63 -16.20 -1.38
CA ILE A 308 7.41 -16.61 -0.66
C ILE A 308 6.60 -15.48 -0.01
N ASN A 309 7.22 -14.33 0.26
CA ASN A 309 6.59 -13.12 0.78
C ASN A 309 6.65 -11.94 -0.20
N GLY A 310 6.65 -12.22 -1.51
CA GLY A 310 6.65 -11.22 -2.57
C GLY A 310 7.82 -10.24 -2.48
N ASP A 311 7.55 -8.99 -2.11
CA ASP A 311 8.51 -7.87 -2.09
C ASP A 311 9.30 -7.76 -0.76
N VAL A 312 9.01 -8.60 0.24
CA VAL A 312 9.65 -8.48 1.56
C VAL A 312 11.12 -8.93 1.54
N ASN A 313 11.40 -10.03 0.85
CA ASN A 313 12.76 -10.60 0.76
C ASN A 313 13.62 -9.93 -0.32
N ILE A 314 13.02 -9.09 -1.16
CA ILE A 314 13.75 -8.37 -2.20
C ILE A 314 13.24 -6.94 -2.34
N THR A 315 14.08 -6.00 -1.95
CA THR A 315 13.77 -4.58 -2.02
C THR A 315 14.34 -4.00 -3.31
N LEU A 316 13.46 -3.50 -4.18
CA LEU A 316 13.88 -2.73 -5.35
C LEU A 316 14.13 -1.28 -4.92
N LEU A 317 15.31 -0.76 -5.25
CA LEU A 317 15.70 0.63 -4.98
C LEU A 317 15.26 1.52 -6.15
N ASN A 318 14.93 2.78 -5.88
CA ASN A 318 14.52 3.77 -6.88
C ASN A 318 15.60 4.05 -7.93
N ASN A 319 16.87 3.82 -7.59
CA ASN A 319 17.99 3.95 -8.52
C ASN A 319 18.11 2.77 -9.51
N GLY A 320 17.19 1.79 -9.43
CA GLY A 320 17.13 0.62 -10.31
C GLY A 320 17.91 -0.60 -9.80
N ASN A 321 18.63 -0.49 -8.69
CA ASN A 321 19.33 -1.60 -8.03
C ASN A 321 18.40 -2.36 -7.08
N TYR A 322 18.89 -3.43 -6.46
CA TYR A 322 18.09 -4.25 -5.54
C TYR A 322 18.92 -4.78 -4.37
N VAL A 323 18.21 -5.14 -3.30
CA VAL A 323 18.78 -5.79 -2.11
C VAL A 323 18.02 -7.10 -1.87
N LEU A 324 18.72 -8.23 -1.92
CA LEU A 324 18.19 -9.55 -1.60
C LEU A 324 18.48 -9.89 -0.13
N CYS A 325 17.44 -10.29 0.59
CA CYS A 325 17.51 -10.84 1.93
C CYS A 325 17.35 -12.37 1.87
N SER A 326 18.33 -13.11 2.39
CA SER A 326 18.35 -14.57 2.45
C SER A 326 18.49 -15.03 3.90
N PRO A 327 17.43 -14.93 4.72
CA PRO A 327 17.54 -15.19 6.15
C PRO A 327 17.71 -16.65 6.55
N GLY A 328 17.41 -17.59 5.65
CA GLY A 328 17.66 -19.02 5.83
C GLY A 328 19.07 -19.46 5.41
N TRP A 329 19.91 -18.56 4.89
CA TRP A 329 21.25 -18.93 4.44
C TRP A 329 22.17 -19.31 5.62
N ASP A 330 22.87 -20.44 5.50
CA ASP A 330 23.83 -20.89 6.50
C ASP A 330 25.25 -20.36 6.24
N ASN A 331 25.92 -19.86 7.28
CA ASN A 331 27.33 -19.50 7.21
C ASN A 331 28.21 -20.71 7.60
N GLY A 332 28.41 -21.63 6.66
CA GLY A 332 29.13 -22.88 6.89
C GLY A 332 28.35 -23.83 7.80
N SER A 333 28.74 -23.96 9.08
CA SER A 333 28.00 -24.78 10.06
C SER A 333 27.00 -24.00 10.91
N LEU A 334 26.91 -22.68 10.68
CA LEU A 334 26.04 -21.78 11.43
C LEU A 334 24.68 -21.71 10.72
N THR A 335 23.73 -22.50 11.21
CA THR A 335 22.39 -22.61 10.62
C THR A 335 21.62 -21.30 10.74
N ASP A 336 20.89 -20.89 9.70
CA ASP A 336 20.10 -19.66 9.66
C ASP A 336 20.91 -18.41 10.09
N ALA A 337 22.20 -18.31 9.72
CA ALA A 337 22.98 -17.10 10.00
C ALA A 337 22.41 -15.90 9.22
N GLY A 338 21.90 -16.17 8.02
CA GLY A 338 21.30 -15.22 7.10
C GLY A 338 22.33 -14.34 6.39
N ALA A 339 21.89 -13.76 5.26
CA ALA A 339 22.68 -12.86 4.45
C ALA A 339 21.82 -11.75 3.83
N VAL A 340 22.44 -10.59 3.60
CA VAL A 340 21.86 -9.49 2.82
C VAL A 340 22.83 -9.11 1.72
N THR A 341 22.37 -9.17 0.47
CA THR A 341 23.20 -9.00 -0.72
C THR A 341 22.70 -7.85 -1.58
N PHE A 342 23.57 -6.91 -1.90
CA PHE A 342 23.30 -5.88 -2.89
C PHE A 342 23.51 -6.42 -4.31
N GLY A 343 22.61 -6.07 -5.23
CA GLY A 343 22.76 -6.36 -6.64
C GLY A 343 22.59 -5.11 -7.50
N ASP A 344 23.52 -4.91 -8.43
CA ASP A 344 23.43 -3.88 -9.45
C ASP A 344 22.34 -4.25 -10.46
N GLY A 345 21.37 -3.37 -10.71
CA GLY A 345 20.27 -3.62 -11.63
C GLY A 345 20.68 -3.69 -13.10
N THR A 346 21.91 -3.30 -13.43
CA THR A 346 22.44 -3.22 -14.81
C THR A 346 23.34 -4.39 -15.20
N VAL A 347 23.99 -5.02 -14.22
CA VAL A 347 24.91 -6.16 -14.46
C VAL A 347 24.66 -7.36 -13.55
N GLY A 348 23.85 -7.20 -12.49
CA GLY A 348 23.54 -8.24 -11.52
C GLY A 348 24.63 -8.49 -10.48
N VAL A 349 24.43 -9.56 -9.70
CA VAL A 349 25.41 -10.12 -8.76
C VAL A 349 25.40 -11.65 -8.93
N PHE A 350 26.55 -12.28 -8.81
CA PHE A 350 26.72 -13.74 -8.95
C PHE A 350 27.86 -14.24 -8.05
N GLY A 351 27.93 -15.56 -7.89
CA GLY A 351 28.86 -16.24 -7.00
C GLY A 351 28.15 -16.91 -5.82
N GLU A 352 28.87 -17.74 -5.07
CA GLU A 352 28.36 -18.22 -3.78
C GLU A 352 28.28 -17.06 -2.78
N ILE A 353 27.20 -17.01 -1.99
CA ILE A 353 27.07 -16.03 -0.91
C ILE A 353 28.22 -16.22 0.10
N SER A 354 28.88 -15.13 0.47
CA SER A 354 29.94 -15.09 1.46
C SER A 354 30.11 -13.67 2.02
N SER A 355 30.98 -13.49 3.02
CA SER A 355 31.33 -12.16 3.52
C SER A 355 32.06 -11.27 2.49
N ALA A 356 32.46 -11.80 1.33
CA ALA A 356 33.08 -11.00 0.28
C ALA A 356 32.06 -10.20 -0.56
N ASN A 357 30.85 -10.74 -0.77
CA ASN A 357 29.80 -10.15 -1.61
C ASN A 357 28.52 -9.80 -0.84
N SER A 358 28.37 -10.27 0.39
CA SER A 358 27.16 -10.08 1.20
C SER A 358 27.50 -9.65 2.63
N LEU A 359 26.56 -8.97 3.28
CA LEU A 359 26.56 -8.79 4.73
C LEU A 359 26.02 -10.08 5.37
N VAL A 360 26.82 -10.73 6.23
CA VAL A 360 26.51 -12.07 6.74
C VAL A 360 26.48 -12.13 8.27
N GLY A 361 25.62 -13.02 8.79
CA GLY A 361 25.55 -13.34 10.21
C GLY A 361 26.76 -14.14 10.68
N THR A 362 27.00 -14.10 11.99
CA THR A 362 28.16 -14.71 12.65
C THR A 362 27.78 -15.77 13.68
N THR A 363 26.49 -15.91 13.99
CA THR A 363 25.93 -16.86 14.96
C THR A 363 24.75 -17.60 14.33
N ALA A 364 24.53 -18.84 14.77
CA ALA A 364 23.38 -19.62 14.32
C ALA A 364 22.06 -18.98 14.79
N GLY A 365 21.12 -18.76 13.86
CA GLY A 365 19.83 -18.15 14.13
C GLY A 365 19.81 -16.61 14.07
N ASP A 366 20.91 -15.96 13.68
CA ASP A 366 20.99 -14.52 13.47
C ASP A 366 19.96 -14.01 12.43
N LYS A 367 19.66 -14.85 11.43
CA LYS A 367 18.62 -14.61 10.40
C LYS A 367 18.73 -13.24 9.75
N LEU A 368 19.93 -12.82 9.38
CA LEU A 368 20.13 -11.56 8.69
C LEU A 368 19.21 -11.44 7.47
N GLY A 369 18.57 -10.29 7.34
CA GLY A 369 17.56 -10.03 6.31
C GLY A 369 16.12 -10.35 6.73
N TYR A 370 15.90 -11.03 7.86
CA TYR A 370 14.56 -11.27 8.40
C TYR A 370 14.13 -10.17 9.37
N PHE A 371 12.90 -9.66 9.18
CA PHE A 371 12.22 -8.80 10.16
C PHE A 371 10.85 -9.39 10.52
N HIS A 372 9.95 -9.46 9.54
CA HIS A 372 8.61 -10.05 9.68
C HIS A 372 8.11 -10.52 8.32
N PRO A 373 7.19 -11.51 8.22
CA PRO A 373 6.68 -12.00 6.93
C PRO A 373 6.07 -10.94 6.01
N THR A 374 5.68 -9.77 6.53
CA THR A 374 5.04 -8.68 5.77
C THR A 374 5.83 -7.37 5.76
N THR A 375 6.98 -7.31 6.44
CA THR A 375 7.74 -6.07 6.63
C THR A 375 9.20 -6.33 6.29
N SER A 376 9.74 -5.55 5.35
CA SER A 376 11.15 -5.65 4.96
C SER A 376 12.09 -5.20 6.07
N SER A 377 13.22 -5.90 6.19
CA SER A 377 14.36 -5.48 6.99
C SER A 377 15.12 -4.30 6.37
N VAL A 378 14.84 -3.97 5.10
CA VAL A 378 15.56 -2.94 4.35
C VAL A 378 14.68 -1.68 4.20
N THR A 379 15.22 -0.54 4.61
CA THR A 379 14.63 0.78 4.41
C THR A 379 15.46 1.55 3.39
N GLU A 380 14.88 1.88 2.23
CA GLU A 380 15.52 2.77 1.26
C GLU A 380 15.54 4.23 1.76
N LEU A 381 16.65 4.92 1.51
CA LEU A 381 16.84 6.34 1.81
C LEU A 381 16.65 7.20 0.56
N THR A 382 16.26 8.46 0.73
CA THR A 382 15.98 9.37 -0.40
C THR A 382 17.22 9.73 -1.23
N ASN A 383 18.44 9.46 -0.73
CA ASN A 383 19.68 9.61 -1.47
C ASN A 383 20.05 8.36 -2.30
N GLY A 384 19.19 7.33 -2.31
CA GLY A 384 19.39 6.07 -3.02
C GLY A 384 20.20 5.02 -2.27
N ASN A 385 20.72 5.32 -1.07
CA ASN A 385 21.30 4.32 -0.16
C ASN A 385 20.19 3.56 0.58
N TYR A 386 20.56 2.56 1.38
CA TYR A 386 19.60 1.75 2.14
C TYR A 386 20.13 1.41 3.52
N VAL A 387 19.22 1.11 4.46
CA VAL A 387 19.55 0.71 5.83
C VAL A 387 18.97 -0.68 6.07
N VAL A 388 19.78 -1.57 6.64
CA VAL A 388 19.40 -2.95 6.98
C VAL A 388 19.22 -3.05 8.49
N THR A 389 18.04 -3.48 8.92
CA THR A 389 17.67 -3.72 10.32
C THR A 389 17.65 -5.22 10.61
N THR A 390 18.47 -5.67 11.55
CA THR A 390 18.65 -7.10 11.89
C THR A 390 18.42 -7.31 13.38
N PRO A 391 17.16 -7.27 13.85
CA PRO A 391 16.86 -7.18 15.27
C PRO A 391 17.15 -8.48 16.05
N TYR A 392 17.25 -9.61 15.35
CA TYR A 392 17.53 -10.93 15.93
C TYR A 392 19.01 -11.32 15.88
N TRP A 393 19.88 -10.42 15.43
CA TRP A 393 21.32 -10.67 15.40
C TRP A 393 21.90 -10.79 16.82
N ASP A 394 22.71 -11.82 17.04
CA ASP A 394 23.42 -12.07 18.28
C ASP A 394 24.81 -11.42 18.29
N ASN A 395 25.08 -10.56 19.27
CA ASN A 395 26.41 -9.98 19.47
C ASN A 395 27.29 -10.94 20.30
N GLY A 396 27.86 -11.94 19.62
CA GLY A 396 28.59 -13.03 20.27
C GLY A 396 27.68 -13.91 21.13
N THR A 397 27.77 -13.81 22.46
CA THR A 397 26.88 -14.56 23.36
C THR A 397 25.62 -13.79 23.77
N ILE A 398 25.47 -12.55 23.31
CA ILE A 398 24.36 -11.68 23.66
C ILE A 398 23.23 -11.92 22.65
N VAL A 399 22.20 -12.64 23.10
CA VAL A 399 21.08 -13.06 22.26
C VAL A 399 20.19 -11.88 21.89
N ASP A 400 19.78 -11.77 20.63
CA ASP A 400 18.91 -10.73 20.08
C ASP A 400 19.40 -9.31 20.45
N ALA A 401 20.71 -9.08 20.41
CA ALA A 401 21.28 -7.74 20.63
C ALA A 401 20.76 -6.77 19.55
N GLY A 402 20.62 -7.28 18.33
CA GLY A 402 20.18 -6.52 17.18
C GLY A 402 21.25 -5.56 16.65
N ALA A 403 21.12 -5.23 15.38
CA ALA A 403 22.02 -4.31 14.71
C ALA A 403 21.32 -3.55 13.58
N VAL A 404 21.88 -2.40 13.23
CA VAL A 404 21.45 -1.58 12.10
C VAL A 404 22.66 -1.15 11.27
N THR A 405 22.61 -1.41 9.97
CA THR A 405 23.76 -1.25 9.06
C THR A 405 23.40 -0.39 7.86
N LEU A 406 24.20 0.63 7.55
CA LEU A 406 24.04 1.41 6.33
C LEU A 406 24.69 0.66 5.14
N GLY A 407 23.95 0.53 4.05
CA GLY A 407 24.43 0.04 2.76
C GLY A 407 24.46 1.13 1.70
N ASN A 408 25.51 1.16 0.90
CA ASN A 408 25.61 2.07 -0.23
C ASN A 408 24.75 1.56 -1.39
N GLY A 409 23.88 2.40 -1.95
CA GLY A 409 22.95 2.01 -3.02
C GLY A 409 23.58 1.74 -4.38
N THR A 410 24.90 1.90 -4.51
CA THR A 410 25.67 1.67 -5.74
C THR A 410 26.72 0.57 -5.61
N THR A 411 27.30 0.40 -4.41
CA THR A 411 28.34 -0.62 -4.15
C THR A 411 27.93 -1.67 -3.12
N GLY A 412 26.81 -1.49 -2.45
CA GLY A 412 26.33 -2.35 -1.37
C GLY A 412 27.08 -2.18 -0.04
N VAL A 413 26.85 -3.15 0.84
CA VAL A 413 27.64 -3.44 2.04
C VAL A 413 27.92 -4.94 2.08
N SER A 414 29.15 -5.32 2.43
CA SER A 414 29.56 -6.71 2.59
C SER A 414 30.50 -6.86 3.78
N GLY A 415 30.64 -8.10 4.25
CA GLY A 415 31.44 -8.45 5.42
C GLY A 415 30.62 -9.13 6.51
N GLU A 416 31.28 -9.50 7.59
CA GLU A 416 30.60 -9.96 8.80
C GLU A 416 30.03 -8.76 9.56
N ILE A 417 28.78 -8.86 9.98
CA ILE A 417 28.14 -7.83 10.80
C ILE A 417 28.90 -7.65 12.13
N SER A 418 29.19 -6.39 12.49
CA SER A 418 30.00 -6.06 13.65
C SER A 418 29.83 -4.61 14.08
N ALA A 419 30.26 -4.29 15.29
CA ALA A 419 30.27 -2.91 15.81
C ALA A 419 31.11 -1.92 14.97
N THR A 420 31.98 -2.40 14.07
CA THR A 420 32.79 -1.54 13.21
C THR A 420 31.99 -0.96 12.05
N ILE A 421 30.99 -1.70 11.54
CA ILE A 421 30.19 -1.32 10.37
C ILE A 421 28.72 -1.07 10.71
N SER A 422 28.28 -1.46 11.90
CA SER A 422 26.88 -1.40 12.34
C SER A 422 26.75 -0.73 13.70
N LEU A 423 25.60 -0.10 13.92
CA LEU A 423 25.12 0.21 15.27
C LEU A 423 24.65 -1.10 15.91
N VAL A 424 25.13 -1.43 17.11
CA VAL A 424 24.87 -2.73 17.75
C VAL A 424 24.35 -2.61 19.18
N GLY A 425 23.48 -3.54 19.56
CA GLY A 425 23.09 -3.75 20.95
C GLY A 425 24.20 -4.40 21.78
N MET A 426 24.11 -4.24 23.09
CA MET A 426 25.09 -4.76 24.06
C MET A 426 24.43 -5.57 25.18
N THR A 427 23.11 -5.69 25.16
CA THR A 427 22.38 -6.49 26.13
C THR A 427 21.35 -7.39 25.43
N LYS A 428 20.88 -8.39 26.17
CA LYS A 428 19.95 -9.38 25.64
C LYS A 428 18.63 -8.71 25.28
N SER A 429 18.16 -9.01 24.07
CA SER A 429 16.88 -8.53 23.55
C SER A 429 16.79 -7.00 23.37
N ASP A 430 17.93 -6.31 23.24
CA ASP A 430 17.98 -4.90 22.82
C ASP A 430 17.25 -4.68 21.48
N LYS A 431 17.36 -5.64 20.55
CA LYS A 431 16.65 -5.66 19.26
C LYS A 431 16.66 -4.31 18.55
N LEU A 432 17.83 -3.78 18.24
CA LEU A 432 17.93 -2.45 17.63
C LEU A 432 17.11 -2.33 16.34
N GLY A 433 16.45 -1.17 16.17
CA GLY A 433 15.58 -0.89 15.03
C GLY A 433 14.24 -1.65 15.05
N PHE A 434 13.84 -2.26 16.17
CA PHE A 434 12.56 -2.96 16.31
C PHE A 434 11.61 -2.19 17.23
N ILE A 435 10.49 -1.71 16.67
CA ILE A 435 9.40 -1.12 17.49
C ILE A 435 8.39 -2.21 17.85
N ASP A 436 7.88 -2.91 16.85
CA ASP A 436 6.98 -4.05 16.99
C ASP A 436 7.13 -5.00 15.80
N ASN A 437 6.35 -6.08 15.77
CA ASN A 437 6.45 -7.11 14.73
C ASN A 437 6.18 -6.59 13.31
N THR A 438 5.47 -5.48 13.14
CA THR A 438 5.08 -4.91 11.85
C THR A 438 5.79 -3.60 11.53
N THR A 439 6.43 -2.98 12.51
CA THR A 439 7.01 -1.64 12.40
C THR A 439 8.54 -1.68 12.49
N ASN A 440 9.22 -1.53 11.34
CA ASN A 440 10.66 -1.30 11.28
C ASN A 440 10.98 0.09 11.86
N GLY A 441 11.89 0.14 12.83
CA GLY A 441 12.25 1.34 13.58
C GLY A 441 13.17 2.30 12.82
N VAL A 442 13.43 2.10 11.54
CA VAL A 442 14.21 3.02 10.72
C VAL A 442 13.29 3.99 9.96
N THR A 443 13.46 5.28 10.20
CA THR A 443 12.77 6.36 9.49
C THR A 443 13.76 7.07 8.56
N ALA A 444 13.51 7.00 7.26
CA ALA A 444 14.25 7.78 6.26
C ALA A 444 13.81 9.26 6.31
N LEU A 445 14.78 10.17 6.24
CA LEU A 445 14.55 11.62 6.22
C LEU A 445 14.63 12.16 4.80
N SER A 446 13.93 13.27 4.52
CA SER A 446 13.88 13.85 3.17
C SER A 446 15.24 14.31 2.65
N ASN A 447 16.18 14.63 3.54
CA ASN A 447 17.54 15.04 3.21
C ASN A 447 18.54 13.88 2.98
N GLY A 448 18.05 12.63 2.95
CA GLY A 448 18.86 11.44 2.69
C GLY A 448 19.48 10.81 3.93
N ASN A 449 19.29 11.37 5.13
CA ASN A 449 19.71 10.76 6.39
C ASN A 449 18.61 9.85 6.97
N TYR A 450 18.85 9.25 8.14
CA TYR A 450 17.90 8.36 8.79
C TYR A 450 17.94 8.45 10.32
N VAL A 451 16.90 7.93 10.97
CA VAL A 451 16.83 7.79 12.43
C VAL A 451 16.43 6.36 12.77
N VAL A 452 17.05 5.80 13.80
CA VAL A 452 16.80 4.45 14.31
C VAL A 452 16.13 4.52 15.68
N SER A 453 14.87 4.12 15.77
CA SER A 453 14.15 3.88 17.02
C SER A 453 14.40 2.46 17.52
N SER A 454 14.89 2.35 18.76
CA SER A 454 15.16 1.08 19.45
C SER A 454 14.55 1.11 20.86
N PRO A 455 13.21 1.09 20.99
CA PRO A 455 12.55 1.22 22.29
C PRO A 455 12.89 0.09 23.28
N GLY A 456 13.24 -1.11 22.79
CA GLY A 456 13.67 -2.24 23.63
C GLY A 456 15.13 -2.17 24.12
N TRP A 457 15.89 -1.14 23.75
CA TRP A 457 17.30 -1.02 24.15
C TRP A 457 17.46 -0.78 25.65
N ASN A 458 18.41 -1.47 26.28
CA ASN A 458 18.72 -1.32 27.70
C ASN A 458 19.87 -0.34 27.93
N ASN A 459 19.67 0.65 28.80
CA ASN A 459 20.72 1.56 29.24
C ASN A 459 21.45 0.99 30.46
N GLY A 460 22.41 0.10 30.20
CA GLY A 460 23.11 -0.64 31.25
C GLY A 460 22.16 -1.61 31.97
N SER A 461 21.84 -1.36 33.25
CA SER A 461 20.89 -2.18 34.01
C SER A 461 19.43 -1.71 33.91
N LEU A 462 19.17 -0.59 33.22
CA LEU A 462 17.84 -0.05 33.02
C LEU A 462 17.18 -0.77 31.83
N THR A 463 16.20 -1.61 32.14
CA THR A 463 15.50 -2.39 31.10
C THR A 463 14.55 -1.52 30.29
N ASP A 464 14.56 -1.69 28.98
CA ASP A 464 13.74 -0.99 27.99
C ASP A 464 13.73 0.53 28.19
N ALA A 465 14.92 1.09 28.44
CA ALA A 465 15.11 2.55 28.49
C ALA A 465 14.82 3.16 27.11
N GLY A 466 15.17 2.43 26.06
CA GLY A 466 14.98 2.82 24.67
C GLY A 466 15.95 3.90 24.20
N ALA A 467 16.04 4.05 22.88
CA ALA A 467 16.87 5.05 22.24
C ALA A 467 16.37 5.45 20.86
N ALA A 468 16.65 6.69 20.46
CA ALA A 468 16.56 7.16 19.08
C ALA A 468 17.94 7.64 18.61
N THR A 469 18.47 7.03 17.55
CA THR A 469 19.83 7.28 17.05
C THR A 469 19.78 7.91 15.67
N PHE A 470 20.39 9.08 15.51
CA PHE A 470 20.57 9.70 14.19
C PHE A 470 21.70 9.01 13.41
N GLY A 471 21.47 8.72 12.14
CA GLY A 471 22.46 8.20 11.21
C GLY A 471 22.61 9.07 9.98
N ASN A 472 23.85 9.43 9.63
CA ASN A 472 24.14 10.10 8.37
C ASN A 472 23.98 9.10 7.22
N GLY A 473 23.17 9.39 6.21
CA GLY A 473 22.86 8.43 5.16
C GLY A 473 23.97 8.17 4.15
N THR A 474 25.16 8.78 4.32
CA THR A 474 26.35 8.51 3.50
C THR A 474 27.45 7.80 4.31
N THR A 475 27.65 8.19 5.56
CA THR A 475 28.72 7.66 6.42
C THR A 475 28.24 6.66 7.48
N GLY A 476 26.93 6.63 7.73
CA GLY A 476 26.27 5.74 8.68
C GLY A 476 26.46 6.17 10.13
N VAL A 477 26.10 5.24 11.02
CA VAL A 477 26.43 5.26 12.44
C VAL A 477 26.85 3.84 12.83
N SER A 478 27.90 3.70 13.62
CA SER A 478 28.44 2.42 14.07
C SER A 478 28.90 2.47 15.51
N GLY A 479 29.10 1.29 16.11
CA GLY A 479 29.43 1.13 17.52
C GLY A 479 28.20 0.89 18.38
N VAL A 480 28.30 1.19 19.67
CA VAL A 480 27.24 0.97 20.66
C VAL A 480 26.41 2.24 20.87
N ILE A 481 25.16 2.09 21.29
CA ILE A 481 24.31 3.22 21.71
C ILE A 481 24.86 3.79 23.03
N THR A 482 24.95 5.11 23.09
CA THR A 482 25.34 5.90 24.27
C THR A 482 24.57 7.22 24.30
N ALA A 483 24.60 7.94 25.41
CA ALA A 483 24.03 9.29 25.46
C ALA A 483 24.78 10.30 24.58
N ASP A 484 26.00 9.99 24.13
CA ASP A 484 26.80 10.90 23.29
C ASP A 484 26.41 10.84 21.81
N ASN A 485 25.82 9.73 21.35
CA ASN A 485 25.42 9.53 19.95
C ASN A 485 23.90 9.29 19.78
N SER A 486 23.12 9.26 20.86
CA SER A 486 21.69 8.96 20.81
C SER A 486 20.90 9.72 21.86
N LEU A 487 19.62 9.96 21.56
CA LEU A 487 18.63 10.32 22.56
C LEU A 487 18.25 9.05 23.32
N VAL A 488 18.40 9.03 24.64
CA VAL A 488 18.25 7.82 25.45
C VAL A 488 17.31 8.01 26.64
N GLY A 489 16.67 6.92 27.06
CA GLY A 489 15.99 6.85 28.34
C GLY A 489 16.97 6.78 29.51
N LEU A 490 16.56 7.35 30.64
CA LEU A 490 17.32 7.35 31.90
C LEU A 490 16.60 6.58 33.01
N THR A 491 15.38 6.12 32.77
CA THR A 491 14.61 5.28 33.67
C THR A 491 14.18 3.97 32.99
N ARG A 492 13.60 3.07 33.79
CA ARG A 492 13.14 1.75 33.31
C ARG A 492 11.79 1.91 32.61
N LEU A 493 11.62 1.29 31.45
CA LEU A 493 10.42 1.39 30.60
C LEU A 493 10.17 2.79 30.02
N ASP A 494 11.21 3.61 29.88
CA ASP A 494 11.10 4.89 29.16
C ASP A 494 10.72 4.67 27.69
N LEU A 495 11.15 3.55 27.10
CA LEU A 495 10.80 3.12 25.74
C LEU A 495 10.97 4.25 24.71
N VAL A 496 12.09 4.98 24.77
CA VAL A 496 12.33 6.13 23.88
C VAL A 496 12.14 5.74 22.41
N GLY A 497 11.31 6.52 21.70
CA GLY A 497 10.97 6.31 20.29
C GLY A 497 9.92 5.22 20.02
N VAL A 498 9.22 4.70 21.04
CA VAL A 498 8.20 3.63 20.87
C VAL A 498 7.01 4.03 20.01
N ALA A 499 6.66 5.32 19.97
CA ALA A 499 5.61 5.81 19.08
C ALA A 499 6.15 6.21 17.68
N GLY A 500 7.41 5.85 17.40
CA GLY A 500 8.07 6.12 16.13
C GLY A 500 8.70 7.50 16.02
N VAL A 501 9.19 7.79 14.81
CA VAL A 501 9.80 9.06 14.42
C VAL A 501 9.05 9.62 13.24
N THR A 502 8.67 10.89 13.31
CA THR A 502 8.06 11.62 12.20
C THR A 502 9.14 12.41 11.47
N ALA A 503 9.38 12.08 10.20
CA ALA A 503 10.22 12.89 9.32
C ALA A 503 9.47 14.17 8.89
N LEU A 504 10.18 15.30 8.89
CA LEU A 504 9.64 16.60 8.46
C LEU A 504 10.09 16.90 7.02
N SER A 505 9.29 17.69 6.29
CA SER A 505 9.59 18.01 4.88
C SER A 505 10.91 18.75 4.69
N ASN A 506 11.34 19.52 5.71
CA ASN A 506 12.62 20.24 5.72
C ASN A 506 13.85 19.37 6.05
N GLY A 507 13.67 18.06 6.23
CA GLY A 507 14.74 17.10 6.50
C GLY A 507 15.03 16.86 7.98
N ASN A 508 14.41 17.59 8.90
CA ASN A 508 14.48 17.34 10.34
C ASN A 508 13.49 16.23 10.76
N TYR A 509 13.44 15.91 12.05
CA TYR A 509 12.57 14.86 12.57
C TYR A 509 12.09 15.13 13.99
N VAL A 510 11.07 14.37 14.41
CA VAL A 510 10.52 14.43 15.76
C VAL A 510 10.36 13.01 16.31
N VAL A 511 10.87 12.77 17.52
CA VAL A 511 10.81 11.49 18.23
C VAL A 511 9.67 11.55 19.27
N SER A 512 8.78 10.57 19.26
CA SER A 512 7.68 10.45 20.23
C SER A 512 7.94 9.33 21.23
N SER A 513 7.96 9.68 22.52
CA SER A 513 8.28 8.78 23.64
C SER A 513 7.21 8.86 24.73
N PRO A 514 5.96 8.43 24.47
CA PRO A 514 4.84 8.63 25.40
C PRO A 514 4.95 7.83 26.71
N ALA A 515 5.83 6.82 26.78
CA ALA A 515 6.07 6.05 28.00
C ALA A 515 7.18 6.64 28.88
N TRP A 516 7.90 7.66 28.41
CA TRP A 516 9.00 8.27 29.13
C TRP A 516 8.57 8.77 30.52
N SER A 517 9.39 8.52 31.52
CA SER A 517 9.18 8.93 32.92
C SER A 517 10.25 9.92 33.36
N ASP A 518 9.87 10.89 34.18
CA ASP A 518 10.84 11.75 34.86
C ASP A 518 11.30 11.13 36.20
N ASP A 519 12.10 11.87 36.99
CA ASP A 519 12.63 11.38 38.27
C ASP A 519 11.55 11.13 39.34
N SER A 520 10.32 11.61 39.14
CA SER A 520 9.23 11.65 40.12
C SER A 520 7.94 10.96 39.68
N GLU A 521 7.61 10.99 38.40
CA GLU A 521 6.31 10.65 37.85
C GLU A 521 6.45 9.65 36.69
N LEU A 522 5.56 8.65 36.65
CA LEU A 522 5.60 7.56 35.67
C LEU A 522 4.83 7.92 34.41
N GLY A 523 5.45 7.74 33.24
CA GLY A 523 4.79 7.90 31.94
C GLY A 523 4.28 9.32 31.68
N VAL A 524 5.04 10.34 32.06
CA VAL A 524 4.73 11.74 31.74
C VAL A 524 4.78 11.97 30.22
N GLY A 525 5.60 11.19 29.51
CA GLY A 525 5.78 11.22 28.06
C GLY A 525 6.59 12.42 27.57
N ALA A 526 7.08 12.31 26.33
CA ALA A 526 7.89 13.33 25.70
C ALA A 526 7.75 13.36 24.17
N VAL A 527 7.91 14.55 23.60
CA VAL A 527 8.10 14.79 22.18
C VAL A 527 9.37 15.61 21.98
N THR A 528 10.33 15.06 21.24
CA THR A 528 11.68 15.61 21.10
C THR A 528 11.98 15.93 19.65
N PHE A 529 12.32 17.19 19.37
CA PHE A 529 12.78 17.62 18.05
C PHE A 529 14.24 17.22 17.83
N GLY A 530 14.55 16.74 16.63
CA GLY A 530 15.91 16.39 16.22
C GLY A 530 16.29 17.07 14.90
N ASN A 531 17.49 17.65 14.87
CA ASN A 531 18.06 18.21 13.65
C ASN A 531 18.49 17.07 12.71
N GLY A 532 18.02 17.08 11.46
CA GLY A 532 18.29 16.04 10.48
C GLY A 532 19.69 16.03 9.89
N THR A 533 20.60 16.90 10.34
CA THR A 533 22.01 16.92 9.93
C THR A 533 22.96 16.60 11.07
N THR A 534 22.66 17.01 12.30
CA THR A 534 23.51 16.79 13.48
C THR A 534 22.93 15.77 14.47
N GLY A 535 21.64 15.44 14.36
CA GLY A 535 20.91 14.63 15.32
C GLY A 535 20.54 15.37 16.61
N ILE A 536 20.01 14.62 17.57
CA ILE A 536 19.81 14.99 18.97
C ILE A 536 20.38 13.87 19.85
N THR A 537 21.01 14.23 20.96
CA THR A 537 21.66 13.28 21.87
C THR A 537 21.41 13.65 23.34
N GLY A 538 21.70 12.72 24.25
CA GLY A 538 21.52 12.89 25.69
C GLY A 538 20.24 12.27 26.24
N GLY A 539 19.98 12.48 27.53
CA GLY A 539 18.71 12.10 28.14
C GLY A 539 17.58 13.08 27.79
N ILE A 540 16.35 12.58 27.77
CA ILE A 540 15.15 13.44 27.64
C ILE A 540 15.00 14.31 28.89
N SER A 541 14.70 15.60 28.71
CA SER A 541 14.31 16.52 29.78
C SER A 541 13.42 17.65 29.23
N ALA A 542 12.88 18.49 30.12
CA ALA A 542 12.16 19.68 29.72
C ALA A 542 13.03 20.73 28.98
N ASP A 543 14.36 20.62 29.02
CA ASP A 543 15.25 21.55 28.33
C ASP A 543 15.35 21.25 26.82
N ASN A 544 15.19 19.98 26.43
CA ASN A 544 15.33 19.53 25.04
C ASN A 544 14.04 18.95 24.44
N SER A 545 13.00 18.74 25.25
CA SER A 545 11.77 18.08 24.84
C SER A 545 10.54 18.78 25.43
N LEU A 546 9.41 18.65 24.74
CA LEU A 546 8.11 18.92 25.33
C LEU A 546 7.71 17.71 26.19
N VAL A 547 7.47 17.92 27.49
CA VAL A 547 7.20 16.83 28.44
C VAL A 547 5.93 17.08 29.26
N GLY A 548 5.34 16.02 29.79
CA GLY A 548 4.29 16.11 30.80
C GLY A 548 4.83 16.55 32.17
N SER A 549 3.94 16.67 33.16
CA SER A 549 4.33 16.95 34.56
C SER A 549 3.59 16.10 35.59
N GLY A 550 2.68 15.22 35.16
CA GLY A 550 1.96 14.31 36.04
C GLY A 550 1.95 12.88 35.50
N ASN A 551 1.79 11.94 36.41
CA ASN A 551 1.60 10.52 36.11
C ASN A 551 0.62 10.28 34.94
N ALA A 552 1.04 9.47 33.97
CA ALA A 552 0.25 9.07 32.81
C ALA A 552 -0.27 10.24 31.94
N ASP A 553 0.46 11.37 31.91
CA ASP A 553 0.22 12.42 30.92
C ASP A 553 0.46 11.92 29.49
N ASN A 554 1.40 10.98 29.30
CA ASN A 554 1.74 10.35 28.03
C ASN A 554 1.87 11.34 26.86
N VAL A 555 2.59 12.44 27.05
CA VAL A 555 2.84 13.43 26.00
C VAL A 555 3.39 12.76 24.73
N GLY A 556 2.80 13.08 23.58
CA GLY A 556 3.12 12.48 22.27
C GLY A 556 2.39 11.18 21.91
N ILE A 557 1.48 10.68 22.75
CA ILE A 557 0.78 9.40 22.50
C ILE A 557 -0.08 9.39 21.22
N GLY A 558 -0.58 10.54 20.79
CA GLY A 558 -1.34 10.67 19.56
C GLY A 558 -0.47 10.80 18.30
N GLY A 559 0.85 10.75 18.45
CA GLY A 559 1.80 10.93 17.37
C GLY A 559 2.04 12.40 16.99
N VAL A 560 2.70 12.59 15.86
CA VAL A 560 3.10 13.90 15.33
C VAL A 560 2.68 14.00 13.87
N VAL A 561 1.98 15.07 13.53
CA VAL A 561 1.58 15.42 12.17
C VAL A 561 2.58 16.41 11.60
N ALA A 562 3.29 16.04 10.54
CA ALA A 562 4.19 16.93 9.81
C ALA A 562 3.37 17.91 8.94
N LEU A 563 3.75 19.18 8.96
CA LEU A 563 3.16 20.21 8.12
C LEU A 563 3.98 20.41 6.84
N PRO A 564 3.36 20.80 5.71
CA PRO A 564 4.05 20.95 4.42
C PRO A 564 5.22 21.95 4.45
N ASN A 565 5.12 22.97 5.30
CA ASN A 565 6.14 24.00 5.49
C ASN A 565 7.34 23.57 6.35
N GLY A 566 7.37 22.31 6.81
CA GLY A 566 8.46 21.75 7.61
C GLY A 566 8.23 21.82 9.12
N ASN A 567 7.18 22.49 9.59
CA ASN A 567 6.77 22.49 10.99
C ASN A 567 5.99 21.22 11.36
N TYR A 568 5.56 21.10 12.60
CA TYR A 568 4.81 19.93 13.06
C TYR A 568 3.79 20.24 14.15
N VAL A 569 2.87 19.30 14.35
CA VAL A 569 1.85 19.33 15.39
C VAL A 569 1.91 18.03 16.19
N ALA A 570 2.16 18.12 17.49
CA ALA A 570 2.23 16.99 18.41
C ALA A 570 0.91 16.79 19.14
N ILE A 571 0.44 15.55 19.22
CA ILE A 571 -0.86 15.19 19.82
C ILE A 571 -0.62 14.43 21.12
N SER A 572 -1.19 14.93 22.22
CA SER A 572 -1.06 14.39 23.57
C SER A 572 -2.44 14.15 24.18
N SER A 573 -3.25 13.29 23.55
CA SER A 573 -4.67 13.10 23.88
C SER A 573 -4.96 12.56 25.29
N ASN A 574 -3.97 11.97 25.96
CA ASN A 574 -4.09 11.47 27.33
C ASN A 574 -3.68 12.49 28.42
N TRP A 575 -3.10 13.63 28.04
CA TRP A 575 -2.54 14.60 28.97
C TRP A 575 -3.55 15.03 30.05
N SER A 576 -3.08 15.11 31.30
CA SER A 576 -3.80 15.59 32.48
C SER A 576 -5.18 14.94 32.66
N PHE A 577 -5.21 13.65 32.99
CA PHE A 577 -6.44 12.85 33.10
C PHE A 577 -7.30 12.90 31.83
N LYS A 578 -6.64 12.81 30.66
CA LYS A 578 -7.29 12.81 29.34
C LYS A 578 -8.07 14.10 29.06
N LYS A 579 -7.63 15.24 29.62
CA LYS A 579 -8.00 16.56 29.08
C LYS A 579 -7.54 16.66 27.63
N GLY A 580 -6.36 16.10 27.36
CA GLY A 580 -5.73 16.11 26.05
C GLY A 580 -5.12 17.46 25.72
N ALA A 581 -4.18 17.44 24.79
CA ALA A 581 -3.51 18.63 24.30
C ALA A 581 -3.00 18.44 22.86
N VAL A 582 -2.89 19.55 22.14
CA VAL A 582 -2.23 19.64 20.84
C VAL A 582 -1.24 20.79 20.86
N THR A 583 -0.01 20.52 20.42
CA THR A 583 1.11 21.46 20.52
C THR A 583 1.72 21.69 19.14
N PHE A 584 1.82 22.95 18.73
CA PHE A 584 2.58 23.34 17.55
C PHE A 584 4.08 23.33 17.87
N GLY A 585 4.90 22.83 16.94
CA GLY A 585 6.34 22.89 17.02
C GLY A 585 6.96 23.46 15.74
N ASP A 586 7.91 24.38 15.92
CA ASP A 586 8.74 24.89 14.84
C ASP A 586 9.68 23.79 14.36
N GLY A 587 9.66 23.49 13.07
CA GLY A 587 10.48 22.45 12.44
C GLY A 587 11.97 22.76 12.37
N THR A 588 12.42 23.90 12.88
CA THR A 588 13.83 24.31 12.92
C THR A 588 14.40 24.38 14.34
N SER A 589 13.58 24.76 15.32
CA SER A 589 13.99 24.96 16.71
C SER A 589 13.30 23.99 17.70
N GLY A 590 12.22 23.34 17.29
CA GLY A 590 11.43 22.44 18.11
C GLY A 590 10.52 23.15 19.12
N MET A 591 9.97 22.36 20.04
CA MET A 591 9.24 22.84 21.21
C MET A 591 9.80 22.13 22.45
N THR A 592 10.09 22.89 23.50
CA THR A 592 10.62 22.37 24.77
C THR A 592 9.86 22.92 25.98
N GLY A 593 10.02 22.27 27.13
CA GLY A 593 9.40 22.67 28.39
C GLY A 593 8.21 21.80 28.79
N ILE A 594 7.59 22.16 29.91
CA ILE A 594 6.43 21.44 30.44
C ILE A 594 5.17 21.82 29.64
N LEU A 595 4.40 20.83 29.22
CA LEU A 595 3.13 21.01 28.52
C LEU A 595 2.14 21.79 29.40
N SER A 596 1.59 22.88 28.86
CA SER A 596 0.57 23.68 29.55
C SER A 596 -0.29 24.47 28.55
N ALA A 597 -1.33 25.14 29.04
CA ALA A 597 -2.12 26.08 28.23
C ALA A 597 -1.28 27.26 27.67
N GLY A 598 -0.08 27.51 28.20
CA GLY A 598 0.80 28.57 27.72
C GLY A 598 1.52 28.25 26.40
N ASN A 599 1.70 26.97 26.08
CA ASN A 599 2.39 26.51 24.88
C ASN A 599 1.55 25.56 24.01
N SER A 600 0.41 25.09 24.51
CA SER A 600 -0.41 24.07 23.84
C SER A 600 -1.89 24.45 23.89
N LEU A 601 -2.65 23.98 22.90
CA LEU A 601 -4.10 23.95 22.96
C LEU A 601 -4.50 22.80 23.89
N VAL A 602 -5.24 23.09 24.96
CA VAL A 602 -5.57 22.09 25.99
C VAL A 602 -7.06 21.99 26.27
N GLY A 603 -7.47 20.79 26.70
CA GLY A 603 -8.81 20.58 27.24
C GLY A 603 -9.02 21.29 28.58
N THR A 604 -10.27 21.58 28.89
CA THR A 604 -10.70 22.22 30.14
C THR A 604 -11.03 21.19 31.21
N GLU A 605 -11.82 20.17 30.83
CA GLU A 605 -12.33 19.12 31.71
C GLU A 605 -11.71 17.76 31.41
N ASN A 606 -11.67 16.88 32.43
CA ASN A 606 -11.19 15.51 32.28
C ASN A 606 -11.98 14.76 31.20
N TYR A 607 -11.32 13.84 30.50
CA TYR A 607 -11.92 13.09 29.38
C TYR A 607 -12.42 13.95 28.20
N SER A 608 -11.89 15.16 28.04
CA SER A 608 -12.11 15.99 26.85
C SER A 608 -11.37 15.47 25.61
N TYR A 609 -10.28 14.71 25.79
CA TYR A 609 -9.51 14.06 24.73
C TYR A 609 -9.10 15.00 23.57
N VAL A 610 -8.65 16.21 23.88
CA VAL A 610 -8.26 17.17 22.82
C VAL A 610 -7.21 16.57 21.89
N GLY A 611 -7.49 16.64 20.58
CA GLY A 611 -6.69 16.11 19.48
C GLY A 611 -6.87 14.63 19.16
N LEU A 612 -7.66 13.87 19.93
CA LEU A 612 -7.87 12.42 19.69
C LEU A 612 -8.52 12.13 18.34
N ASP A 613 -9.42 12.99 17.89
CA ASP A 613 -10.15 12.83 16.61
C ASP A 613 -9.32 13.27 15.41
N GLY A 614 -8.08 13.74 15.65
CA GLY A 614 -7.09 14.03 14.62
C GLY A 614 -6.86 15.51 14.33
N VAL A 615 -5.90 15.73 13.43
CA VAL A 615 -5.50 17.05 12.93
C VAL A 615 -5.54 17.01 11.41
N THR A 616 -6.34 17.88 10.80
CA THR A 616 -6.45 18.02 9.36
C THR A 616 -5.50 19.12 8.87
N VAL A 617 -4.59 18.79 7.98
CA VAL A 617 -3.69 19.75 7.34
C VAL A 617 -4.40 20.38 6.14
N LEU A 618 -4.38 21.72 6.06
CA LEU A 618 -5.01 22.48 4.99
C LEU A 618 -4.03 22.73 3.83
N ALA A 619 -4.56 22.97 2.62
CA ALA A 619 -3.76 23.19 1.42
C ALA A 619 -2.79 24.40 1.52
N ASN A 620 -3.10 25.36 2.39
CA ASN A 620 -2.26 26.54 2.65
C ASN A 620 -1.19 26.30 3.76
N GLY A 621 -1.09 25.08 4.29
CA GLY A 621 -0.11 24.71 5.33
C GLY A 621 -0.53 24.98 6.77
N ASN A 622 -1.71 25.57 6.99
CA ASN A 622 -2.35 25.65 8.32
C ASN A 622 -2.99 24.31 8.70
N TYR A 623 -3.55 24.20 9.91
CA TYR A 623 -4.14 22.96 10.39
C TYR A 623 -5.41 23.20 11.21
N VAL A 624 -6.23 22.16 11.34
CA VAL A 624 -7.47 22.16 12.12
C VAL A 624 -7.46 20.97 13.07
N VAL A 625 -7.67 21.24 14.35
CA VAL A 625 -7.75 20.24 15.42
C VAL A 625 -9.22 19.90 15.68
N VAL A 626 -9.55 18.61 15.68
CA VAL A 626 -10.89 18.12 16.00
C VAL A 626 -10.89 17.50 17.40
N SER A 627 -11.88 17.85 18.21
CA SER A 627 -12.02 17.41 19.61
C SER A 627 -13.50 17.27 19.98
N SER A 628 -14.22 16.38 19.29
CA SER A 628 -15.66 16.12 19.45
C SER A 628 -16.07 15.70 20.87
N SER A 629 -15.13 15.14 21.65
CA SER A 629 -15.37 14.75 23.04
C SER A 629 -15.17 15.89 24.05
N TRP A 630 -14.69 17.06 23.61
CA TRP A 630 -14.42 18.18 24.50
C TRP A 630 -15.67 18.65 25.24
N GLY A 631 -15.50 19.04 26.51
CA GLY A 631 -16.55 19.63 27.35
C GLY A 631 -16.02 20.74 28.24
N ASP A 632 -16.91 21.62 28.66
CA ASP A 632 -16.64 22.70 29.60
C ASP A 632 -17.20 22.36 30.99
N ALA A 633 -17.09 23.30 31.93
CA ALA A 633 -17.57 23.11 33.30
C ALA A 633 -19.10 22.90 33.40
N SER A 634 -19.86 23.22 32.34
CA SER A 634 -21.32 23.12 32.30
C SER A 634 -21.79 21.82 31.64
N PHE A 635 -21.13 21.41 30.56
CA PHE A 635 -21.56 20.30 29.71
C PHE A 635 -20.40 19.44 29.21
N ASN A 636 -20.62 18.12 29.17
CA ASN A 636 -19.71 17.19 28.53
C ASN A 636 -20.02 17.03 27.03
N LYS A 637 -19.01 16.70 26.23
CA LYS A 637 -19.16 16.39 24.80
C LYS A 637 -19.89 17.49 24.00
N LEU A 638 -19.58 18.75 24.29
CA LEU A 638 -19.95 19.88 23.42
C LEU A 638 -19.27 19.75 22.05
N GLY A 639 -18.07 19.17 22.05
CA GLY A 639 -17.17 19.12 20.92
C GLY A 639 -16.55 20.48 20.60
N ALA A 640 -15.41 20.42 19.95
CA ALA A 640 -14.66 21.60 19.54
C ALA A 640 -13.89 21.35 18.25
N VAL A 641 -13.84 22.39 17.41
CA VAL A 641 -12.95 22.44 16.24
C VAL A 641 -12.16 23.74 16.28
N THR A 642 -10.83 23.61 16.27
CA THR A 642 -9.90 24.72 16.47
C THR A 642 -8.98 24.86 15.28
N TRP A 643 -8.95 26.04 14.66
CA TRP A 643 -7.95 26.35 13.64
C TRP A 643 -6.61 26.75 14.29
N GLY A 644 -5.51 26.30 13.69
CA GLY A 644 -4.15 26.66 14.09
C GLY A 644 -3.31 27.14 12.90
N SER A 645 -2.55 28.19 13.12
CA SER A 645 -1.59 28.69 12.12
C SER A 645 -0.44 27.70 11.96
N GLY A 646 -0.09 27.35 10.72
CA GLY A 646 1.06 26.50 10.43
C GLY A 646 2.41 27.14 10.73
N THR A 647 2.46 28.41 11.10
CA THR A 647 3.70 29.15 11.44
C THR A 647 3.73 29.67 12.87
N ALA A 648 2.58 29.99 13.46
CA ALA A 648 2.49 30.50 14.83
C ALA A 648 1.85 29.50 15.82
N GLY A 649 1.14 28.49 15.31
CA GLY A 649 0.38 27.55 16.12
C GLY A 649 -0.91 28.13 16.70
N VAL A 650 -1.46 27.41 17.68
CA VAL A 650 -2.54 27.86 18.57
C VAL A 650 -2.27 27.29 19.97
N SER A 651 -2.55 28.09 21.00
CA SER A 651 -2.40 27.69 22.40
C SER A 651 -3.50 28.29 23.28
N GLY A 652 -3.66 27.74 24.48
CA GLY A 652 -4.68 28.13 25.44
C GLY A 652 -5.69 27.02 25.71
N ALA A 653 -6.53 27.22 26.72
CA ALA A 653 -7.67 26.34 26.93
C ALA A 653 -8.71 26.54 25.81
N ILE A 654 -9.31 25.45 25.33
CA ILE A 654 -10.41 25.53 24.35
C ILE A 654 -11.57 26.35 24.93
N SER A 655 -12.11 27.24 24.12
CA SER A 655 -13.35 27.98 24.38
C SER A 655 -13.94 28.52 23.08
N ALA A 656 -15.13 29.13 23.16
CA ALA A 656 -15.75 29.82 22.02
C ALA A 656 -14.91 31.01 21.48
N SER A 657 -13.87 31.47 22.18
CA SER A 657 -13.01 32.56 21.70
C SER A 657 -11.91 32.11 20.74
N ASN A 658 -11.61 30.81 20.68
CA ASN A 658 -10.57 30.26 19.82
C ASN A 658 -11.04 29.05 18.99
N SER A 659 -12.23 28.51 19.29
CA SER A 659 -12.75 27.30 18.66
C SER A 659 -14.22 27.46 18.30
N TYR A 660 -14.67 26.72 17.30
CA TYR A 660 -16.09 26.39 17.15
C TYR A 660 -16.46 25.35 18.19
N VAL A 661 -17.47 25.63 19.01
CA VAL A 661 -17.91 24.71 20.08
C VAL A 661 -19.44 24.60 20.12
N GLY A 662 -19.93 23.47 20.66
CA GLY A 662 -21.34 23.26 20.92
C GLY A 662 -21.89 24.21 21.98
N GLY A 663 -23.21 24.40 21.97
CA GLY A 663 -23.95 25.14 23.00
C GLY A 663 -24.63 24.24 24.03
N LYS A 664 -24.70 22.92 23.76
CA LYS A 664 -25.38 21.92 24.59
C LYS A 664 -24.56 20.62 24.71
N GLY A 665 -24.78 19.92 25.82
CA GLY A 665 -24.15 18.61 26.02
C GLY A 665 -24.57 17.63 24.93
N TYR A 666 -23.59 16.86 24.42
CA TYR A 666 -23.70 15.93 23.30
C TYR A 666 -23.77 16.53 21.89
N ASP A 667 -23.67 17.85 21.72
CA ASP A 667 -23.55 18.48 20.39
C ASP A 667 -22.38 17.93 19.56
N LYS A 668 -21.30 17.48 20.23
CA LYS A 668 -20.09 16.87 19.66
C LYS A 668 -19.62 17.51 18.35
N VAL A 669 -19.50 18.84 18.33
CA VAL A 669 -19.02 19.59 17.16
C VAL A 669 -17.76 18.96 16.57
N GLY A 670 -17.82 18.64 15.27
CA GLY A 670 -16.75 18.00 14.50
C GLY A 670 -16.71 16.47 14.55
N SER A 671 -17.72 15.78 15.10
CA SER A 671 -17.72 14.32 15.24
C SER A 671 -17.59 13.52 13.94
N GLN A 672 -17.92 14.11 12.79
CA GLN A 672 -17.71 13.52 11.45
C GLN A 672 -16.51 14.13 10.71
N GLY A 673 -15.63 14.83 11.43
CA GLY A 673 -14.37 15.35 10.93
C GLY A 673 -14.48 16.64 10.12
N VAL A 674 -13.42 16.90 9.37
CA VAL A 674 -13.20 18.14 8.61
C VAL A 674 -12.82 17.80 7.18
N VAL A 675 -13.48 18.46 6.22
CA VAL A 675 -13.11 18.40 4.80
C VAL A 675 -12.30 19.65 4.46
N ALA A 676 -11.03 19.46 4.08
CA ALA A 676 -10.19 20.53 3.56
C ALA A 676 -10.56 20.84 2.11
N LEU A 677 -10.69 22.13 1.79
CA LEU A 677 -10.98 22.63 0.45
C LEU A 677 -9.70 22.96 -0.31
N THR A 678 -9.74 22.91 -1.63
CA THR A 678 -8.56 23.15 -2.49
C THR A 678 -8.03 24.59 -2.40
N ASN A 679 -8.87 25.54 -1.98
CA ASN A 679 -8.49 26.93 -1.75
C ASN A 679 -7.86 27.18 -0.36
N GLY A 680 -7.70 26.14 0.47
CA GLY A 680 -7.11 26.22 1.79
C GLY A 680 -8.11 26.47 2.93
N ASN A 681 -9.40 26.62 2.66
CA ASN A 681 -10.46 26.68 3.67
C ASN A 681 -10.93 25.28 4.08
N TYR A 682 -11.90 25.19 4.99
CA TYR A 682 -12.38 23.90 5.49
C TYR A 682 -13.85 23.91 5.87
N VAL A 683 -14.44 22.71 5.96
CA VAL A 683 -15.84 22.50 6.33
C VAL A 683 -15.92 21.43 7.43
N VAL A 684 -16.68 21.72 8.47
CA VAL A 684 -16.85 20.89 9.67
C VAL A 684 -18.21 20.21 9.66
N SER A 685 -18.28 18.90 9.92
CA SER A 685 -19.53 18.16 10.02
C SER A 685 -19.84 17.74 11.46
N SER A 686 -21.04 18.07 11.93
CA SER A 686 -21.49 17.88 13.32
C SER A 686 -22.93 17.34 13.35
N PRO A 687 -23.17 16.07 13.00
CA PRO A 687 -24.52 15.51 12.89
C PRO A 687 -25.30 15.48 14.21
N ASP A 688 -24.62 15.37 15.34
CA ASP A 688 -25.25 15.29 16.68
C ASP A 688 -25.55 16.69 17.28
N TRP A 689 -25.44 17.76 16.49
CA TRP A 689 -25.62 19.13 16.99
C TRP A 689 -27.12 19.49 17.15
N ASP A 690 -27.48 20.06 18.31
CA ASP A 690 -28.85 20.48 18.62
C ASP A 690 -29.19 21.89 18.13
N ASN A 691 -30.26 22.03 17.34
CA ASN A 691 -30.79 23.34 16.94
C ASN A 691 -31.86 23.84 17.92
N GLY A 692 -31.43 24.49 19.01
CA GLY A 692 -32.37 24.94 20.04
C GLY A 692 -32.99 23.73 20.73
N THR A 693 -34.30 23.50 20.61
CA THR A 693 -34.95 22.30 21.20
C THR A 693 -35.02 21.10 20.25
N ILE A 694 -34.53 21.25 19.01
CA ILE A 694 -34.51 20.18 18.01
C ILE A 694 -33.24 19.37 18.25
N ILE A 695 -33.44 18.11 18.61
CA ILE A 695 -32.36 17.16 18.95
C ILE A 695 -31.76 16.62 17.66
N ASP A 696 -30.43 16.52 17.59
CA ASP A 696 -29.70 15.92 16.47
C ASP A 696 -30.13 16.48 15.11
N ALA A 697 -30.39 17.80 15.05
CA ALA A 697 -30.69 18.49 13.80
C ALA A 697 -29.48 18.47 12.85
N GLY A 698 -28.28 18.43 13.43
CA GLY A 698 -27.01 18.46 12.76
C GLY A 698 -26.63 19.84 12.22
N ALA A 699 -25.33 20.02 12.01
CA ALA A 699 -24.75 21.24 11.48
C ALA A 699 -23.55 20.97 10.57
N VAL A 700 -23.47 21.73 9.48
CA VAL A 700 -22.28 21.85 8.64
C VAL A 700 -21.78 23.29 8.67
N THR A 701 -20.56 23.47 9.18
CA THR A 701 -19.98 24.79 9.48
C THR A 701 -18.79 25.07 8.58
N PHE A 702 -18.80 26.20 7.87
CA PHE A 702 -17.65 26.68 7.10
C PHE A 702 -16.59 27.32 8.01
N GLY A 703 -15.32 27.16 7.69
CA GLY A 703 -14.21 27.85 8.35
C GLY A 703 -13.18 28.44 7.38
N ASP A 704 -12.78 29.69 7.63
CA ASP A 704 -11.67 30.37 6.96
C ASP A 704 -10.35 29.75 7.39
N GLY A 705 -9.65 29.11 6.45
CA GLY A 705 -8.37 28.46 6.71
C GLY A 705 -7.18 29.42 6.77
N SER A 706 -7.37 30.71 6.55
CA SER A 706 -6.31 31.73 6.61
C SER A 706 -6.20 32.38 7.98
N ASN A 707 -7.33 32.70 8.62
CA ASN A 707 -7.37 33.36 9.93
C ASN A 707 -8.01 32.50 11.02
N GLY A 708 -8.73 31.44 10.65
CA GLY A 708 -9.61 30.72 11.53
C GLY A 708 -10.89 31.49 11.84
N ASN A 709 -11.90 30.75 12.28
CA ASN A 709 -13.09 31.31 12.89
C ASN A 709 -13.38 30.58 14.22
N SER A 710 -14.13 31.23 15.10
CA SER A 710 -14.49 30.68 16.40
C SER A 710 -15.85 31.20 16.85
N GLY A 711 -16.46 30.50 17.80
CA GLY A 711 -17.74 30.88 18.39
C GLY A 711 -18.63 29.68 18.69
N LEU A 712 -19.84 29.95 19.17
CA LEU A 712 -20.86 28.90 19.26
C LEU A 712 -21.34 28.54 17.85
N VAL A 713 -21.45 27.24 17.57
CA VAL A 713 -22.14 26.75 16.37
C VAL A 713 -23.61 27.16 16.46
N SER A 714 -24.14 27.72 15.38
CA SER A 714 -25.53 28.17 15.30
C SER A 714 -26.00 28.28 13.85
N SER A 715 -27.30 28.50 13.65
CA SER A 715 -27.87 28.76 12.33
C SER A 715 -27.38 30.06 11.66
N THR A 716 -26.66 30.94 12.37
CA THR A 716 -26.10 32.16 11.77
C THR A 716 -24.73 31.94 11.11
N ASN A 717 -24.06 30.84 11.43
CA ASN A 717 -22.73 30.53 10.90
C ASN A 717 -22.62 29.12 10.28
N SER A 718 -23.69 28.34 10.37
CA SER A 718 -23.74 26.95 9.90
C SER A 718 -25.02 26.69 9.11
N LEU A 719 -24.93 25.80 8.13
CA LEU A 719 -26.10 25.15 7.55
C LEU A 719 -26.62 24.14 8.58
N VAL A 720 -27.92 24.13 8.86
CA VAL A 720 -28.50 23.30 9.92
C VAL A 720 -29.80 22.63 9.49
N GLY A 721 -30.10 21.49 10.11
CA GLY A 721 -31.40 20.86 10.03
C GLY A 721 -32.50 21.65 10.76
N SER A 722 -33.73 21.24 10.53
CA SER A 722 -34.96 21.83 11.11
C SER A 722 -35.87 20.83 11.79
N THR A 723 -35.59 19.53 11.69
CA THR A 723 -36.37 18.48 12.35
C THR A 723 -35.46 17.60 13.22
N VAL A 724 -36.10 16.80 14.09
CA VAL A 724 -35.39 15.89 14.98
C VAL A 724 -34.80 14.77 14.15
N ASP A 725 -33.55 14.41 14.43
CA ASP A 725 -32.81 13.36 13.72
C ASP A 725 -32.50 13.66 12.23
N ASP A 726 -32.61 14.92 11.79
CA ASP A 726 -32.12 15.33 10.45
C ASP A 726 -30.62 14.99 10.27
N GLN A 727 -29.85 15.03 11.35
CA GLN A 727 -28.44 14.63 11.44
C GLN A 727 -27.55 15.21 10.32
N LEU A 728 -27.77 16.48 9.95
CA LEU A 728 -27.01 17.13 8.89
C LEU A 728 -25.49 17.01 9.07
N GLY A 729 -24.83 16.43 8.06
CA GLY A 729 -23.39 16.16 8.07
C GLY A 729 -23.04 14.71 8.42
N TYR A 730 -24.04 13.85 8.62
CA TYR A 730 -23.85 12.42 8.85
C TYR A 730 -23.47 11.67 7.56
N SER A 731 -22.58 10.68 7.68
CA SER A 731 -22.23 9.77 6.59
C SER A 731 -21.85 8.38 7.10
N ASP A 732 -22.28 7.35 6.36
CA ASP A 732 -21.90 5.95 6.62
C ASP A 732 -20.67 5.51 5.81
N PHE A 733 -20.03 4.42 6.24
CA PHE A 733 -19.02 3.66 5.47
C PHE A 733 -17.78 4.46 4.99
N ASN A 734 -17.27 5.39 5.82
CA ASN A 734 -16.11 6.25 5.50
C ASN A 734 -16.30 7.20 4.31
N LEU A 735 -17.55 7.46 3.90
CA LEU A 735 -17.86 8.59 3.04
C LEU A 735 -17.91 9.87 3.87
N THR A 736 -17.88 11.01 3.17
CA THR A 736 -18.14 12.33 3.77
C THR A 736 -19.44 12.89 3.20
N ALA A 737 -20.26 13.50 4.05
CA ALA A 737 -21.43 14.27 3.64
C ALA A 737 -21.07 15.51 2.81
N VAL A 738 -19.79 15.94 2.84
CA VAL A 738 -19.30 17.13 2.16
C VAL A 738 -18.38 16.74 1.01
N THR A 739 -18.79 17.06 -0.22
CA THR A 739 -17.96 16.87 -1.42
C THR A 739 -17.26 18.18 -1.76
N ALA A 740 -15.92 18.21 -1.68
CA ALA A 740 -15.12 19.34 -2.14
C ALA A 740 -15.04 19.38 -3.68
N LEU A 741 -15.14 20.56 -4.26
CA LEU A 741 -15.06 20.82 -5.70
C LEU A 741 -13.66 21.33 -6.09
N SER A 742 -13.24 21.09 -7.32
CA SER A 742 -11.91 21.49 -7.80
C SER A 742 -11.68 23.00 -7.79
N ASN A 743 -12.74 23.79 -7.89
CA ASN A 743 -12.72 25.26 -7.85
C ASN A 743 -12.66 25.85 -6.43
N GLY A 744 -12.61 25.01 -5.39
CA GLY A 744 -12.53 25.44 -4.00
C GLY A 744 -13.87 25.56 -3.28
N ASN A 745 -14.99 25.37 -3.97
CA ASN A 745 -16.33 25.31 -3.37
C ASN A 745 -16.66 23.90 -2.86
N TYR A 746 -17.84 23.71 -2.27
CA TYR A 746 -18.26 22.41 -1.76
C TYR A 746 -19.76 22.19 -1.87
N VAL A 747 -20.16 20.93 -1.71
CA VAL A 747 -21.56 20.51 -1.74
C VAL A 747 -21.82 19.62 -0.55
N VAL A 748 -22.92 19.88 0.17
CA VAL A 748 -23.38 19.10 1.31
C VAL A 748 -24.55 18.24 0.86
N ALA A 749 -24.49 16.94 1.11
CA ALA A 749 -25.59 16.02 0.86
C ALA A 749 -26.09 15.42 2.17
N ASN A 750 -27.40 15.50 2.39
CA ASN A 750 -28.07 14.87 3.52
C ASN A 750 -29.33 14.15 3.06
N PRO A 751 -29.22 12.90 2.60
CA PRO A 751 -30.35 12.19 2.02
C PRO A 751 -31.47 11.88 3.01
N LEU A 752 -31.17 11.86 4.31
CA LEU A 752 -32.14 11.59 5.38
C LEU A 752 -32.75 12.88 5.97
N TRP A 753 -32.62 14.01 5.27
CA TRP A 753 -33.20 15.27 5.74
C TRP A 753 -34.72 15.31 5.56
N ASP A 754 -35.45 15.76 6.59
CA ASP A 754 -36.91 15.90 6.53
C ASP A 754 -37.34 17.32 6.15
N ASN A 755 -38.28 17.41 5.19
CA ASN A 755 -38.91 18.68 4.81
C ASN A 755 -40.21 18.89 5.60
N GLY A 756 -40.08 19.20 6.89
CA GLY A 756 -41.21 19.41 7.79
C GLY A 756 -41.94 18.12 8.13
N ALA A 757 -43.03 17.81 7.41
CA ALA A 757 -43.78 16.55 7.59
C ALA A 757 -43.45 15.49 6.53
N ILE A 758 -42.58 15.82 5.58
CA ILE A 758 -42.12 14.91 4.54
C ILE A 758 -40.84 14.24 5.05
N THR A 759 -40.98 13.01 5.54
CA THR A 759 -39.88 12.20 6.03
C THR A 759 -38.93 11.80 4.90
N ASP A 760 -37.63 11.87 5.14
CA ASP A 760 -36.56 11.44 4.23
C ASP A 760 -36.68 12.07 2.82
N ALA A 761 -37.08 13.34 2.75
CA ALA A 761 -37.14 14.08 1.49
C ALA A 761 -35.73 14.21 0.87
N GLY A 762 -34.71 14.32 1.72
CA GLY A 762 -33.33 14.55 1.37
C GLY A 762 -33.06 15.95 0.83
N ALA A 763 -31.80 16.38 0.98
CA ALA A 763 -31.35 17.69 0.53
C ALA A 763 -29.91 17.66 0.02
N VAL A 764 -29.65 18.44 -1.02
CA VAL A 764 -28.29 18.77 -1.48
C VAL A 764 -28.13 20.28 -1.57
N THR A 765 -27.13 20.80 -0.87
CA THR A 765 -26.89 22.24 -0.70
C THR A 765 -25.51 22.61 -1.23
N PHE A 766 -25.45 23.62 -2.08
CA PHE A 766 -24.19 24.21 -2.52
C PHE A 766 -23.65 25.19 -1.47
N GLY A 767 -22.35 25.14 -1.22
CA GLY A 767 -21.63 26.08 -0.37
C GLY A 767 -20.50 26.79 -1.12
N ASP A 768 -20.48 28.12 -1.03
CA ASP A 768 -19.35 28.93 -1.49
C ASP A 768 -18.16 28.67 -0.57
N GLY A 769 -17.03 28.26 -1.14
CA GLY A 769 -15.80 27.94 -0.42
C GLY A 769 -15.06 29.16 0.12
N THR A 770 -15.56 30.38 -0.09
CA THR A 770 -14.99 31.63 0.42
C THR A 770 -15.83 32.28 1.52
N THR A 771 -17.16 32.22 1.39
CA THR A 771 -18.09 32.83 2.34
C THR A 771 -18.90 31.83 3.15
N GLY A 772 -18.93 30.56 2.72
CA GLY A 772 -19.72 29.50 3.33
C GLY A 772 -21.21 29.56 2.97
N ILE A 773 -21.99 28.70 3.61
CA ILE A 773 -23.45 28.74 3.59
C ILE A 773 -23.95 28.59 5.03
N SER A 774 -25.03 29.31 5.38
CA SER A 774 -25.61 29.28 6.72
C SER A 774 -27.12 29.41 6.69
N GLY A 775 -27.78 28.92 7.73
CA GLY A 775 -29.23 28.95 7.90
C GLY A 775 -29.83 27.56 7.82
N VAL A 776 -31.16 27.50 7.95
CA VAL A 776 -31.91 26.25 7.85
C VAL A 776 -31.97 25.80 6.38
N ILE A 777 -31.90 24.50 6.13
CA ILE A 777 -32.15 23.93 4.80
C ILE A 777 -33.57 24.27 4.34
N THR A 778 -33.68 24.82 3.14
CA THR A 778 -34.97 25.11 2.50
C THR A 778 -34.87 24.86 1.00
N LYS A 779 -36.00 24.80 0.32
CA LYS A 779 -36.04 24.76 -1.15
C LYS A 779 -35.40 25.99 -1.81
N ASP A 780 -35.21 27.10 -1.09
CA ASP A 780 -34.66 28.33 -1.69
C ASP A 780 -33.13 28.25 -1.78
N ASN A 781 -32.48 27.56 -0.83
CA ASN A 781 -31.02 27.41 -0.79
C ASN A 781 -30.52 26.00 -1.17
N SER A 782 -31.42 25.02 -1.28
CA SER A 782 -31.06 23.61 -1.50
C SER A 782 -31.97 22.95 -2.53
N LEU A 783 -31.44 21.93 -3.21
CA LEU A 783 -32.23 20.98 -3.99
C LEU A 783 -32.85 19.98 -3.01
N VAL A 784 -34.18 19.87 -2.98
CA VAL A 784 -34.90 19.06 -1.98
C VAL A 784 -35.96 18.16 -2.61
N GLY A 785 -36.28 17.05 -1.94
CA GLY A 785 -37.40 16.18 -2.29
C GLY A 785 -38.76 16.85 -2.08
N ALA A 786 -39.74 16.41 -2.86
CA ALA A 786 -41.15 16.83 -2.75
C ALA A 786 -42.04 15.74 -2.13
N HIS A 787 -41.54 14.50 -2.01
CA HIS A 787 -42.25 13.35 -1.46
C HIS A 787 -41.42 12.63 -0.39
N SER A 788 -42.09 11.79 0.39
CA SER A 788 -41.42 10.95 1.37
C SER A 788 -40.52 9.94 0.68
N ASP A 789 -39.37 9.66 1.28
CA ASP A 789 -38.35 8.73 0.77
C ASP A 789 -37.69 9.15 -0.56
N ASP A 790 -37.89 10.40 -1.04
CA ASP A 790 -37.19 10.91 -2.22
C ASP A 790 -35.66 10.86 -2.06
N GLN A 791 -35.18 11.00 -0.82
CA GLN A 791 -33.79 10.88 -0.39
C GLN A 791 -32.81 11.55 -1.35
N VAL A 792 -33.07 12.81 -1.70
CA VAL A 792 -32.24 13.56 -2.66
C VAL A 792 -30.77 13.54 -2.26
N GLY A 793 -29.90 13.12 -3.18
CA GLY A 793 -28.47 12.92 -2.92
C GLY A 793 -28.10 11.51 -2.45
N LYS A 794 -29.06 10.58 -2.35
CA LYS A 794 -28.78 9.16 -2.11
C LYS A 794 -28.38 8.44 -3.39
N TYR A 795 -27.39 7.57 -3.25
CA TYR A 795 -27.04 6.59 -4.26
C TYR A 795 -26.76 5.23 -3.60
N ARG A 796 -26.11 4.31 -4.32
CA ARG A 796 -25.73 2.99 -3.85
C ARG A 796 -24.95 3.07 -2.54
N THR A 797 -25.17 2.09 -1.67
CA THR A 797 -24.46 1.95 -0.40
C THR A 797 -22.94 2.05 -0.61
N GLY A 798 -22.28 2.93 0.16
CA GLY A 798 -20.84 3.14 0.08
C GLY A 798 -20.38 4.01 -1.09
N VAL A 799 -21.29 4.68 -1.81
CA VAL A 799 -20.95 5.68 -2.84
C VAL A 799 -21.68 7.00 -2.57
N SER A 800 -20.96 8.13 -2.65
CA SER A 800 -21.57 9.47 -2.56
C SER A 800 -22.58 9.67 -3.70
N GLY A 801 -23.74 10.26 -3.40
CA GLY A 801 -24.66 10.71 -4.44
C GLY A 801 -24.23 12.03 -5.10
N VAL A 802 -23.18 12.69 -4.60
CA VAL A 802 -22.61 13.88 -5.23
C VAL A 802 -21.29 13.55 -5.90
N PHE A 803 -21.21 13.87 -7.19
CA PHE A 803 -20.03 13.63 -8.02
C PHE A 803 -19.45 14.95 -8.49
N ALA A 804 -18.28 15.31 -7.95
CA ALA A 804 -17.52 16.47 -8.42
C ALA A 804 -17.00 16.24 -9.84
N LEU A 805 -17.14 17.25 -10.69
CA LEU A 805 -16.62 17.25 -12.06
C LEU A 805 -15.28 18.01 -12.12
N PRO A 806 -14.36 17.64 -13.03
CA PRO A 806 -13.05 18.31 -13.14
C PRO A 806 -13.12 19.82 -13.36
N ASN A 807 -14.17 20.29 -14.06
CA ASN A 807 -14.41 21.71 -14.34
C ASN A 807 -14.96 22.52 -13.16
N GLY A 808 -15.11 21.90 -11.97
CA GLY A 808 -15.60 22.54 -10.76
C GLY A 808 -17.11 22.47 -10.56
N ASN A 809 -17.87 21.93 -11.51
CA ASN A 809 -19.31 21.66 -11.35
C ASN A 809 -19.54 20.31 -10.65
N TYR A 810 -20.81 19.92 -10.46
CA TYR A 810 -21.14 18.64 -9.85
C TYR A 810 -22.43 18.02 -10.40
N LEU A 811 -22.58 16.71 -10.19
CA LEU A 811 -23.81 15.99 -10.44
C LEU A 811 -24.38 15.47 -9.13
N VAL A 812 -25.70 15.48 -9.01
CA VAL A 812 -26.44 14.87 -7.91
C VAL A 812 -27.19 13.66 -8.43
N ARG A 813 -27.01 12.53 -7.75
CA ARG A 813 -27.75 11.29 -7.93
C ARG A 813 -28.75 11.13 -6.79
N SER A 814 -29.98 10.79 -7.16
CA SER A 814 -31.07 10.51 -6.23
C SER A 814 -31.78 9.24 -6.71
N SER A 815 -31.26 8.08 -6.29
CA SER A 815 -31.73 6.78 -6.78
C SER A 815 -33.20 6.51 -6.47
N ASP A 816 -33.67 7.05 -5.34
CA ASP A 816 -34.96 6.71 -4.73
C ASP A 816 -36.04 7.78 -5.03
N TRP A 817 -35.71 8.78 -5.85
CA TRP A 817 -36.60 9.88 -6.18
C TRP A 817 -37.92 9.41 -6.82
N ASP A 818 -39.05 9.81 -6.25
CA ASP A 818 -40.38 9.69 -6.86
C ASP A 818 -40.62 10.85 -7.85
N ASN A 819 -40.53 10.53 -9.14
CA ASN A 819 -40.74 11.48 -10.22
C ASN A 819 -42.22 11.75 -10.55
N GLY A 820 -43.15 11.26 -9.73
CA GLY A 820 -44.60 11.37 -9.90
C GLY A 820 -45.20 10.35 -10.87
N SER A 821 -44.38 9.52 -11.51
CA SER A 821 -44.81 8.42 -12.39
C SER A 821 -44.35 7.05 -11.91
N ILE A 822 -43.18 6.97 -11.25
CA ILE A 822 -42.54 5.75 -10.75
C ILE A 822 -41.84 6.07 -9.43
N ASN A 823 -42.10 5.25 -8.40
CA ASN A 823 -41.29 5.23 -7.17
C ASN A 823 -39.90 4.65 -7.54
N ASP A 824 -38.80 5.28 -7.12
CA ASP A 824 -37.41 4.95 -7.50
C ASP A 824 -37.08 5.26 -8.98
N GLY A 825 -37.41 6.47 -9.41
CA GLY A 825 -37.21 6.94 -10.78
C GLY A 825 -35.76 7.24 -11.18
N ASP A 826 -34.78 7.13 -10.27
CA ASP A 826 -33.34 7.47 -10.44
C ASP A 826 -33.11 8.82 -11.15
N GLY A 827 -32.91 9.87 -10.36
CA GLY A 827 -32.68 11.24 -10.83
C GLY A 827 -31.20 11.59 -10.97
N VAL A 828 -30.85 12.26 -12.08
CA VAL A 828 -29.57 12.96 -12.23
C VAL A 828 -29.81 14.45 -12.43
N THR A 829 -29.29 15.26 -11.50
CA THR A 829 -29.37 16.72 -11.54
C THR A 829 -27.98 17.31 -11.77
N PHE A 830 -27.87 18.26 -12.69
CA PHE A 830 -26.65 19.05 -12.84
C PHE A 830 -26.65 20.24 -11.88
N GLY A 831 -25.54 20.45 -11.18
CA GLY A 831 -25.30 21.60 -10.33
C GLY A 831 -24.15 22.47 -10.85
N ASP A 832 -24.40 23.77 -10.99
CA ASP A 832 -23.35 24.76 -11.27
C ASP A 832 -22.45 24.90 -10.04
N GLY A 833 -21.14 24.73 -10.21
CA GLY A 833 -20.14 24.81 -9.16
C GLY A 833 -19.90 26.21 -8.60
N THR A 834 -20.62 27.23 -9.06
CA THR A 834 -20.50 28.64 -8.62
C THR A 834 -21.77 29.19 -7.99
N THR A 835 -22.94 28.73 -8.42
CA THR A 835 -24.25 29.18 -7.90
C THR A 835 -25.08 28.06 -7.29
N GLY A 836 -24.71 26.80 -7.52
CA GLY A 836 -25.46 25.63 -7.09
C GLY A 836 -26.73 25.38 -7.89
N VAL A 837 -27.56 24.49 -7.34
CA VAL A 837 -28.93 24.22 -7.78
C VAL A 837 -29.84 24.21 -6.55
N SER A 838 -31.01 24.84 -6.64
CA SER A 838 -32.02 24.84 -5.58
C SER A 838 -33.44 24.69 -6.12
N GLY A 839 -34.37 24.38 -5.23
CA GLY A 839 -35.77 24.13 -5.52
C GLY A 839 -36.16 22.67 -5.29
N PHE A 840 -37.39 22.32 -5.63
CA PHE A 840 -37.79 20.92 -5.63
C PHE A 840 -37.10 20.15 -6.77
N LEU A 841 -36.73 18.91 -6.49
CA LEU A 841 -36.32 17.96 -7.51
C LEU A 841 -37.51 17.67 -8.44
N THR A 842 -37.37 17.96 -9.73
CA THR A 842 -38.44 17.78 -10.72
C THR A 842 -37.88 17.28 -12.05
N SER A 843 -38.75 16.77 -12.92
CA SER A 843 -38.38 16.41 -14.30
C SER A 843 -37.97 17.61 -15.16
N SER A 844 -38.13 18.85 -14.68
CA SER A 844 -37.71 20.06 -15.39
C SER A 844 -36.25 20.44 -15.15
N ASN A 845 -35.68 20.05 -14.01
CA ASN A 845 -34.30 20.34 -13.63
C ASN A 845 -33.41 19.09 -13.59
N SER A 846 -33.99 17.91 -13.83
CA SER A 846 -33.30 16.62 -13.70
C SER A 846 -33.73 15.63 -14.77
N VAL A 847 -32.82 14.72 -15.12
CA VAL A 847 -33.10 13.59 -16.01
C VAL A 847 -33.52 12.40 -15.15
N ALA A 848 -34.64 11.76 -15.50
CA ALA A 848 -35.18 10.59 -14.81
C ALA A 848 -35.08 9.32 -15.66
N SER A 849 -34.99 8.16 -15.03
CA SER A 849 -35.21 6.87 -15.69
C SER A 849 -36.69 6.71 -16.10
N MET A 850 -36.92 6.25 -17.34
CA MET A 850 -38.28 6.00 -17.85
C MET A 850 -38.80 4.58 -17.53
N GLN A 851 -37.99 3.70 -16.91
CA GLN A 851 -38.35 2.29 -16.72
C GLN A 851 -38.25 1.75 -15.28
N GLY A 852 -37.76 2.52 -14.31
CA GLY A 852 -37.55 2.02 -12.95
C GLY A 852 -36.47 0.95 -12.90
N GLY A 853 -35.29 1.30 -12.40
CA GLY A 853 -34.10 0.45 -12.42
C GLY A 853 -32.87 1.21 -12.93
N GLU A 854 -31.76 0.96 -12.24
CA GLU A 854 -30.48 1.66 -12.39
C GLU A 854 -30.06 1.88 -13.86
N PHE A 855 -29.57 3.07 -14.18
CA PHE A 855 -29.06 3.47 -15.51
C PHE A 855 -27.91 2.60 -16.09
N LEU A 856 -27.49 1.53 -15.40
CA LEU A 856 -26.46 0.58 -15.83
C LEU A 856 -26.90 -0.87 -15.56
N TYR A 857 -27.50 -1.50 -16.56
CA TYR A 857 -27.86 -2.92 -16.57
C TYR A 857 -26.60 -3.80 -16.42
N GLN A 858 -26.47 -4.59 -15.34
CA GLN A 858 -25.59 -5.77 -15.33
C GLN A 858 -26.38 -7.02 -15.73
N PRO A 859 -25.80 -7.93 -16.55
CA PRO A 859 -26.44 -9.19 -16.90
C PRO A 859 -26.50 -10.11 -15.68
N ARG A 860 -27.68 -10.67 -15.39
CA ARG A 860 -27.86 -11.70 -14.36
C ARG A 860 -26.97 -12.91 -14.69
N ALA A 861 -26.04 -13.23 -13.80
CA ALA A 861 -25.30 -14.48 -13.81
C ALA A 861 -26.27 -15.66 -13.61
N GLY A 862 -26.25 -16.61 -14.55
CA GLY A 862 -26.81 -17.95 -14.43
C GLY A 862 -25.70 -18.98 -14.37
#